data_AF-A0A0S8GU26-F1
#
_entry.id   AF-A0A0S8GU26-F1
#
_cell.length_a   1.000
_cell.length_b   1.000
_cell.length_c   1.000
_cell.angle_alpha   90.00
_cell.angle_beta   90.00
_cell.angle_gamma   90.00
#
_symmetry.space_group_name_H-M   'P 1'
#
loop_
_entity.id
_entity.type
_entity.pdbx_description
1 polymer ?
#
loop_
_entity_poly.entity_id
_entity_poly.type
_entity_poly.pdbx_seq_one_letter_code
_entity_poly.pdbx_strand_id
1 'polypeptide(L)'
;ISGITLQGGYAGAGALDPNERNINDYGTILSGDLNNNDVKICDPENLLNEPTRSDNCYHVVTGSGTDETAVLDGFTITGGNASKSVSPNYYGGGLYSNPGSPKIINCTFQAHSAIDGGGMCNLNDSGPVLINCKFIVNWAQLGGAIYNYSSTCTLINCTLYGNTASVFGGGMYSDNGNSVLVNCIFRDNRDLGSTGTGETAQVHFDNSVPAIDYCCIQGWSGDFGGIGNIGADPQFVDADGVDDVCGTADDNLRLLSGSRCVDAGDNSVVPPAITDLNGKNRLVNDADTPDTGPTTAPIVDMGAYELPYPNYLSVDAAAVGNENGSSWVHAYTSLQDALAAATSSDVIQVAAGSYYPDRGSAVTSGDRTATFQLKDGVAIYGGFRECGGQWPERDPYKYETVLSGDLSTDDGINFAQRSDNSYHVVTADGTDATAMLDGFTITGGNANGSGINGIGGGMYNNSGDPTLTNLIFIRNNAEKGGGMYNDAGNPTLRNCRFSGNAAFFGGAIYNLQGRCTLINLTVNGNNASFYGGGLYNQQGHAASTNSIFWANTAVQGMQLAIIDNSTAVIDYCNFQGGPDAIQVEQNSTLFWGDGNIDIDPLFTKTGFWDPNGTEEIASDDFWVDGDYHLKSQQKRWDPYRYNICDFNDDGTVSLVDFAELANNWLGAGDNIWADLNNDGLVNIIDLHIFKMNFLISGPARGGWTADLITSRCIDAGSPGFGLAKEPWDEHNLRIDMGAFGGTAEARTAPADWGLKADLTNDGMVDLADYAALVKDWQRQGNLLPADMNQDGTVNLLDLAYLCADWLGRTSWHNSWF
;
A
#
# COMPACT_ATOMS: atom_id res chain seq x y z
N ILE A 1 -7.47 -5.93 35.43
CA ILE A 1 -7.08 -5.14 36.63
C ILE A 1 -7.88 -3.85 36.59
N SER A 2 -8.59 -3.49 37.66
CA SER A 2 -9.35 -2.23 37.71
C SER A 2 -8.43 -1.01 37.56
N GLY A 3 -8.92 0.02 36.88
CA GLY A 3 -8.23 1.29 36.63
C GLY A 3 -7.18 1.22 35.51
N ILE A 4 -7.09 0.09 34.80
CA ILE A 4 -6.13 -0.12 33.71
C ILE A 4 -6.87 -0.31 32.39
N THR A 5 -6.44 0.43 31.37
CA THR A 5 -6.84 0.22 29.98
C THR A 5 -5.73 -0.47 29.24
N LEU A 6 -6.02 -1.62 28.63
CA LEU A 6 -5.17 -2.28 27.65
C LEU A 6 -5.70 -1.90 26.26
N GLN A 7 -4.84 -1.39 25.40
CA GLN A 7 -5.19 -0.98 24.04
C GLN A 7 -4.28 -1.66 23.01
N GLY A 8 -4.88 -2.35 22.05
CA GLY A 8 -4.23 -2.85 20.84
C GLY A 8 -4.39 -1.86 19.68
N GLY A 9 -3.87 -2.22 18.50
CA GLY A 9 -4.04 -1.44 17.28
C GLY A 9 -2.94 -0.41 17.00
N TYR A 10 -1.77 -0.52 17.62
CA TYR A 10 -0.69 0.45 17.42
C TYR A 10 0.30 -0.05 16.37
N ALA A 11 0.76 0.86 15.52
CA ALA A 11 1.69 0.59 14.43
C ALA A 11 3.00 -0.06 14.88
N GLY A 12 3.43 0.26 16.11
CA GLY A 12 4.59 -0.35 16.73
C GLY A 12 5.92 0.15 16.14
N ALA A 13 7.02 -0.44 16.59
CA ALA A 13 8.35 -0.02 16.17
C ALA A 13 8.57 -0.29 14.67
N GLY A 14 8.86 0.76 13.90
CA GLY A 14 9.11 0.70 12.45
C GLY A 14 8.12 1.48 11.59
N ALA A 15 6.99 1.95 12.14
CA ALA A 15 6.05 2.82 11.44
C ALA A 15 6.45 4.31 11.52
N LEU A 16 5.92 5.14 10.60
CA LEU A 16 6.14 6.60 10.56
C LEU A 16 5.79 7.29 11.89
N ASP A 17 4.69 6.87 12.52
CA ASP A 17 4.38 7.16 13.90
C ASP A 17 4.09 5.83 14.63
N PRO A 18 5.02 5.32 15.46
CA PRO A 18 4.79 4.12 16.24
C PRO A 18 3.60 4.17 17.20
N ASN A 19 3.12 5.39 17.52
CA ASN A 19 1.94 5.63 18.34
C ASN A 19 0.67 5.81 17.50
N GLU A 20 0.77 5.78 16.17
CA GLU A 20 -0.38 5.74 15.30
C GLU A 20 -1.21 4.52 15.66
N ARG A 21 -2.49 4.77 15.97
CA ARG A 21 -3.42 3.73 16.37
C ARG A 21 -4.50 3.57 15.31
N ASN A 22 -4.44 2.45 14.60
CA ASN A 22 -5.49 1.97 13.72
C ASN A 22 -5.65 0.47 13.94
N ILE A 23 -6.78 0.06 14.52
CA ILE A 23 -7.05 -1.35 14.87
C ILE A 23 -7.20 -2.27 13.65
N ASN A 24 -7.44 -1.70 12.46
CA ASN A 24 -7.55 -2.47 11.21
C ASN A 24 -6.19 -2.63 10.54
N ASP A 25 -5.43 -1.54 10.46
CA ASP A 25 -4.11 -1.58 9.82
C ASP A 25 -3.08 -2.30 10.70
N TYR A 26 -3.25 -2.22 12.03
CA TYR A 26 -2.30 -2.73 13.02
C TYR A 26 -2.94 -3.71 14.00
N GLY A 27 -3.63 -4.72 13.46
CA GLY A 27 -4.32 -5.75 14.25
C GLY A 27 -3.43 -6.37 15.35
N THR A 28 -3.92 -6.37 16.59
CA THR A 28 -3.21 -6.94 17.75
C THR A 28 -3.91 -8.19 18.25
N ILE A 29 -3.19 -9.32 18.26
CA ILE A 29 -3.77 -10.65 18.55
C ILE A 29 -3.33 -11.15 19.93
N LEU A 30 -4.29 -11.56 20.75
CA LEU A 30 -4.10 -12.38 21.94
C LEU A 30 -4.48 -13.83 21.59
N SER A 31 -3.47 -14.67 21.35
CA SER A 31 -3.68 -16.07 20.95
C SER A 31 -3.60 -17.03 22.14
N GLY A 32 -4.56 -17.95 22.19
CA GLY A 32 -4.55 -19.12 23.06
C GLY A 32 -3.79 -20.32 22.50
N ASP A 33 -3.43 -20.31 21.22
CA ASP A 33 -2.59 -21.33 20.58
C ASP A 33 -1.13 -21.11 21.01
N LEU A 34 -0.63 -22.00 21.88
CA LEU A 34 0.69 -21.84 22.51
C LEU A 34 1.83 -22.30 21.60
N ASN A 35 1.56 -23.19 20.65
CA ASN A 35 2.56 -23.75 19.75
C ASN A 35 2.46 -23.19 18.32
N ASN A 36 1.47 -22.33 18.05
CA ASN A 36 1.16 -21.78 16.73
C ASN A 36 0.96 -22.90 15.69
N ASN A 37 0.21 -23.93 16.08
CA ASN A 37 -0.02 -25.16 15.34
C ASN A 37 -1.51 -25.43 15.04
N ASP A 38 -2.43 -24.59 15.53
CA ASP A 38 -3.87 -24.75 15.32
C ASP A 38 -4.20 -24.73 13.82
N VAL A 39 -4.97 -25.72 13.38
CA VAL A 39 -5.58 -25.72 12.05
C VAL A 39 -6.76 -24.75 12.04
N LYS A 40 -6.82 -23.88 11.03
CA LYS A 40 -7.97 -22.99 10.81
C LYS A 40 -9.24 -23.81 10.58
N ILE A 41 -10.32 -23.44 11.26
CA ILE A 41 -11.60 -24.16 11.25
C ILE A 41 -12.73 -23.17 10.99
N CYS A 42 -13.55 -23.43 9.97
CA CYS A 42 -14.75 -22.66 9.65
C CYS A 42 -16.02 -23.21 10.31
N ASP A 43 -16.17 -24.53 10.48
CA ASP A 43 -17.30 -25.05 11.25
C ASP A 43 -16.95 -25.09 12.74
N PRO A 44 -17.59 -24.30 13.62
CA PRO A 44 -17.26 -24.31 15.04
C PRO A 44 -17.35 -25.70 15.67
N GLU A 45 -18.17 -26.61 15.15
CA GLU A 45 -18.24 -28.00 15.63
C GLU A 45 -16.91 -28.75 15.49
N ASN A 46 -16.09 -28.39 14.51
CA ASN A 46 -14.79 -29.01 14.30
C ASN A 46 -13.75 -28.53 15.32
N LEU A 47 -13.98 -27.42 16.04
CA LEU A 47 -13.07 -26.94 17.09
C LEU A 47 -12.91 -27.97 18.22
N LEU A 48 -13.90 -28.83 18.43
CA LEU A 48 -13.84 -29.93 19.40
C LEU A 48 -12.83 -31.03 19.02
N ASN A 49 -12.73 -31.30 17.73
CA ASN A 49 -12.05 -32.47 17.19
C ASN A 49 -10.68 -32.12 16.58
N GLU A 50 -10.31 -30.85 16.62
CA GLU A 50 -9.00 -30.38 16.19
C GLU A 50 -7.92 -30.97 17.12
N PRO A 51 -6.98 -31.78 16.59
CA PRO A 51 -6.03 -32.54 17.42
C PRO A 51 -4.92 -31.70 18.05
N THR A 52 -4.61 -30.52 17.52
CA THR A 52 -3.52 -29.64 17.99
C THR A 52 -3.95 -28.74 19.16
N ARG A 53 -5.24 -28.42 19.32
CA ARG A 53 -5.79 -27.56 20.39
C ARG A 53 -5.61 -28.05 21.82
N SER A 54 -5.01 -29.23 22.02
CA SER A 54 -4.77 -29.81 23.34
C SER A 54 -3.75 -29.02 24.17
N ASP A 55 -2.88 -28.25 23.52
CA ASP A 55 -1.91 -27.39 24.21
C ASP A 55 -2.42 -25.96 24.48
N ASN A 56 -3.58 -25.60 23.94
CA ASN A 56 -4.10 -24.24 24.04
C ASN A 56 -4.43 -23.82 25.47
N CYS A 57 -4.34 -22.52 25.72
CA CYS A 57 -4.83 -21.90 26.94
C CYS A 57 -6.33 -22.19 27.13
N TYR A 58 -6.74 -22.49 28.38
CA TYR A 58 -8.16 -22.63 28.70
C TYR A 58 -8.91 -21.32 28.57
N HIS A 59 -8.32 -20.24 29.09
CA HIS A 59 -8.86 -18.89 29.02
C HIS A 59 -7.76 -17.99 28.47
N VAL A 60 -8.00 -17.33 27.34
CA VAL A 60 -7.02 -16.38 26.80
C VAL A 60 -6.97 -15.13 27.68
N VAL A 61 -8.13 -14.67 28.15
CA VAL A 61 -8.29 -13.51 29.01
C VAL A 61 -9.12 -13.87 30.24
N THR A 62 -8.80 -13.28 31.40
CA THR A 62 -9.70 -13.30 32.56
C THR A 62 -10.04 -11.90 33.06
N GLY A 63 -11.35 -11.66 33.22
CA GLY A 63 -11.92 -10.45 33.80
C GLY A 63 -12.25 -10.60 35.29
N SER A 64 -11.94 -11.74 35.89
CA SER A 64 -12.29 -12.02 37.29
C SER A 64 -11.67 -11.02 38.26
N GLY A 65 -12.48 -10.57 39.22
CA GLY A 65 -12.13 -9.58 40.24
C GLY A 65 -12.02 -8.14 39.73
N THR A 66 -12.52 -7.84 38.53
CA THR A 66 -12.47 -6.49 37.95
C THR A 66 -13.81 -5.77 37.98
N ASP A 67 -13.76 -4.44 37.91
CA ASP A 67 -14.91 -3.56 37.69
C ASP A 67 -14.82 -2.88 36.31
N GLU A 68 -15.78 -2.00 36.01
CA GLU A 68 -15.92 -1.32 34.71
C GLU A 68 -14.72 -0.43 34.32
N THR A 69 -13.84 -0.13 35.27
CA THR A 69 -12.62 0.66 35.01
C THR A 69 -11.47 -0.21 34.46
N ALA A 70 -11.62 -1.53 34.44
CA ALA A 70 -10.75 -2.41 33.68
C ALA A 70 -11.23 -2.44 32.22
N VAL A 71 -10.41 -1.89 31.31
CA VAL A 71 -10.77 -1.75 29.89
C VAL A 71 -9.86 -2.61 29.01
N LEU A 72 -10.45 -3.36 28.09
CA LEU A 72 -9.76 -4.04 27.00
C LEU A 72 -10.27 -3.48 25.67
N ASP A 73 -9.38 -2.92 24.84
CA ASP A 73 -9.76 -2.17 23.63
C ASP A 73 -8.91 -2.54 22.40
N GLY A 74 -9.54 -3.01 21.32
CA GLY A 74 -8.86 -3.17 20.02
C GLY A 74 -8.01 -4.43 19.89
N PHE A 75 -8.48 -5.55 20.42
CA PHE A 75 -7.78 -6.85 20.34
C PHE A 75 -8.61 -7.91 19.63
N THR A 76 -7.95 -8.71 18.80
CA THR A 76 -8.47 -10.03 18.39
C THR A 76 -8.02 -11.08 19.39
N ILE A 77 -8.95 -11.82 19.94
CA ILE A 77 -8.75 -12.85 20.96
C ILE A 77 -9.15 -14.16 20.30
N THR A 78 -8.23 -15.15 20.27
CA THR A 78 -8.44 -16.39 19.50
C THR A 78 -7.86 -17.62 20.17
N GLY A 79 -8.30 -18.81 19.78
CA GLY A 79 -7.61 -20.07 20.09
C GLY A 79 -7.82 -20.64 21.50
N GLY A 80 -8.57 -19.97 22.38
CA GLY A 80 -8.92 -20.54 23.70
C GLY A 80 -9.67 -21.87 23.62
N ASN A 81 -9.34 -22.82 24.50
CA ASN A 81 -9.94 -24.17 24.52
C ASN A 81 -10.23 -24.69 25.94
N ALA A 82 -11.29 -24.19 26.59
CA ALA A 82 -11.77 -24.60 27.92
C ALA A 82 -12.42 -26.01 27.92
N SER A 83 -11.62 -27.05 27.68
CA SER A 83 -12.09 -28.42 27.46
C SER A 83 -12.08 -29.33 28.70
N LYS A 84 -11.57 -28.88 29.85
CA LYS A 84 -11.44 -29.72 31.05
C LYS A 84 -12.66 -29.62 31.94
N SER A 85 -13.34 -30.74 32.21
CA SER A 85 -14.52 -30.84 33.11
C SER A 85 -14.25 -30.59 34.61
N VAL A 86 -13.36 -29.67 34.95
CA VAL A 86 -13.09 -29.18 36.31
C VAL A 86 -13.04 -27.65 36.30
N SER A 87 -13.73 -27.02 37.24
CA SER A 87 -13.79 -25.55 37.32
C SER A 87 -12.40 -24.98 37.65
N PRO A 88 -12.00 -23.84 37.05
CA PRO A 88 -12.72 -23.03 36.07
C PRO A 88 -12.53 -23.47 34.60
N ASN A 89 -11.72 -24.50 34.33
CA ASN A 89 -11.16 -24.85 33.02
C ASN A 89 -12.16 -25.41 31.98
N TYR A 90 -13.46 -25.30 32.23
CA TYR A 90 -14.52 -25.59 31.25
C TYR A 90 -15.37 -24.37 30.86
N TYR A 91 -15.08 -23.22 31.46
CA TYR A 91 -15.81 -21.97 31.24
C TYR A 91 -15.01 -21.01 30.36
N GLY A 92 -15.63 -20.29 29.42
CA GLY A 92 -15.01 -19.08 28.86
C GLY A 92 -13.69 -19.35 28.13
N GLY A 93 -13.74 -19.87 26.90
CA GLY A 93 -12.54 -20.12 26.09
C GLY A 93 -11.77 -18.83 25.78
N GLY A 94 -12.48 -17.80 25.32
CA GLY A 94 -11.91 -16.47 25.09
C GLY A 94 -11.74 -15.68 26.38
N LEU A 95 -12.84 -15.42 27.09
CA LEU A 95 -12.86 -14.68 28.34
C LEU A 95 -13.64 -15.37 29.46
N TYR A 96 -13.04 -15.43 30.64
CA TYR A 96 -13.67 -15.92 31.87
C TYR A 96 -13.78 -14.82 32.94
N SER A 97 -14.99 -14.58 33.44
CA SER A 97 -15.30 -13.59 34.49
C SER A 97 -16.07 -14.19 35.67
N ASN A 98 -15.50 -14.13 36.88
CA ASN A 98 -16.12 -14.66 38.11
C ASN A 98 -15.53 -14.09 39.42
N PRO A 99 -16.28 -13.25 40.17
CA PRO A 99 -17.16 -12.22 39.61
C PRO A 99 -16.30 -11.18 38.88
N GLY A 100 -16.81 -10.51 37.85
CA GLY A 100 -16.10 -9.40 37.21
C GLY A 100 -16.97 -8.63 36.22
N SER A 101 -16.70 -7.33 36.10
CA SER A 101 -17.47 -6.42 35.23
C SER A 101 -16.58 -5.54 34.35
N PRO A 102 -15.60 -6.11 33.61
CA PRO A 102 -14.72 -5.31 32.76
C PRO A 102 -15.50 -4.65 31.60
N LYS A 103 -14.95 -3.54 31.08
CA LYS A 103 -15.39 -2.93 29.83
C LYS A 103 -14.54 -3.44 28.66
N ILE A 104 -15.19 -3.90 27.60
CA ILE A 104 -14.55 -4.49 26.44
C ILE A 104 -15.01 -3.72 25.21
N ILE A 105 -14.07 -3.24 24.41
CA ILE A 105 -14.32 -2.28 23.33
C ILE A 105 -13.58 -2.75 22.08
N ASN A 106 -14.20 -2.68 20.91
CA ASN A 106 -13.53 -2.96 19.63
C ASN A 106 -12.78 -4.31 19.61
N CYS A 107 -13.28 -5.34 20.31
CA CYS A 107 -12.62 -6.63 20.42
C CYS A 107 -13.32 -7.69 19.56
N THR A 108 -12.53 -8.60 18.98
CA THR A 108 -13.04 -9.78 18.26
C THR A 108 -12.72 -11.03 19.06
N PHE A 109 -13.73 -11.84 19.38
CA PHE A 109 -13.60 -13.16 20.00
C PHE A 109 -13.86 -14.22 18.94
N GLN A 110 -12.84 -15.00 18.58
CA GLN A 110 -12.98 -15.95 17.47
C GLN A 110 -12.39 -17.32 17.76
N ALA A 111 -12.99 -18.35 17.15
CA ALA A 111 -12.48 -19.71 17.16
C ALA A 111 -12.16 -20.23 18.58
N HIS A 112 -13.01 -19.90 19.56
CA HIS A 112 -12.90 -20.41 20.92
C HIS A 112 -13.77 -21.65 21.13
N SER A 113 -13.32 -22.56 22.01
CA SER A 113 -14.08 -23.73 22.42
C SER A 113 -14.16 -23.81 23.95
N ALA A 114 -15.34 -24.12 24.49
CA ALA A 114 -15.55 -24.34 25.92
C ALA A 114 -16.68 -25.36 26.17
N ILE A 115 -16.90 -25.76 27.43
CA ILE A 115 -18.18 -26.41 27.77
C ILE A 115 -19.27 -25.35 27.86
N ASP A 116 -19.03 -24.25 28.59
CA ASP A 116 -19.99 -23.14 28.67
C ASP A 116 -19.31 -21.81 28.32
N GLY A 117 -19.89 -21.06 27.39
CA GLY A 117 -19.37 -19.78 26.94
C GLY A 117 -18.11 -19.92 26.11
N GLY A 118 -18.24 -20.29 24.83
CA GLY A 118 -17.09 -20.52 23.96
C GLY A 118 -16.23 -19.26 23.87
N GLY A 119 -16.84 -18.17 23.42
CA GLY A 119 -16.20 -16.85 23.43
C GLY A 119 -16.05 -16.26 24.83
N MET A 120 -17.11 -16.29 25.64
CA MET A 120 -17.13 -15.66 26.96
C MET A 120 -18.06 -16.36 27.95
N CYS A 121 -17.62 -16.48 29.21
CA CYS A 121 -18.44 -16.96 30.32
C CYS A 121 -18.41 -15.99 31.51
N ASN A 122 -19.59 -15.62 32.00
CA ASN A 122 -19.82 -14.71 33.13
C ASN A 122 -20.58 -15.42 34.26
N LEU A 123 -19.99 -15.43 35.46
CA LEU A 123 -20.54 -16.11 36.63
C LEU A 123 -20.60 -15.19 37.86
N ASN A 124 -21.50 -15.52 38.79
CA ASN A 124 -21.58 -14.95 40.14
C ASN A 124 -21.68 -13.41 40.17
N ASP A 125 -22.78 -12.84 39.69
CA ASP A 125 -23.03 -11.39 39.64
C ASP A 125 -21.99 -10.60 38.80
N SER A 126 -21.46 -11.23 37.76
CA SER A 126 -20.66 -10.54 36.74
C SER A 126 -21.54 -9.66 35.85
N GLY A 127 -20.99 -8.55 35.36
CA GLY A 127 -21.70 -7.56 34.54
C GLY A 127 -20.82 -6.82 33.54
N PRO A 128 -20.07 -7.51 32.64
CA PRO A 128 -19.26 -6.84 31.65
C PRO A 128 -20.08 -6.01 30.66
N VAL A 129 -19.47 -4.93 30.17
CA VAL A 129 -20.03 -4.06 29.13
C VAL A 129 -19.18 -4.21 27.87
N LEU A 130 -19.79 -4.62 26.77
CA LEU A 130 -19.16 -4.85 25.48
C LEU A 130 -19.68 -3.83 24.48
N ILE A 131 -18.76 -3.16 23.78
CA ILE A 131 -19.08 -2.12 22.79
C ILE A 131 -18.31 -2.39 21.52
N ASN A 132 -18.97 -2.38 20.35
CA ASN A 132 -18.33 -2.63 19.05
C ASN A 132 -17.55 -3.95 18.99
N CYS A 133 -18.05 -4.99 19.65
CA CYS A 133 -17.36 -6.28 19.73
C CYS A 133 -17.94 -7.29 18.75
N LYS A 134 -17.10 -8.20 18.26
CA LYS A 134 -17.50 -9.34 17.43
C LYS A 134 -17.30 -10.66 18.16
N PHE A 135 -18.23 -11.59 17.98
CA PHE A 135 -18.05 -13.00 18.34
C PHE A 135 -18.29 -13.87 17.11
N ILE A 136 -17.25 -14.57 16.68
CA ILE A 136 -17.23 -15.27 15.39
C ILE A 136 -16.79 -16.72 15.59
N VAL A 137 -17.59 -17.67 15.10
CA VAL A 137 -17.18 -19.08 14.99
C VAL A 137 -16.73 -19.67 16.34
N ASN A 138 -17.41 -19.32 17.43
CA ASN A 138 -17.14 -19.89 18.75
C ASN A 138 -18.03 -21.10 19.01
N TRP A 139 -17.51 -22.08 19.75
CA TRP A 139 -18.20 -23.30 20.09
C TRP A 139 -18.34 -23.50 21.60
N ALA A 140 -19.52 -23.92 22.04
CA ALA A 140 -19.75 -24.42 23.39
C ALA A 140 -20.84 -25.49 23.44
N GLN A 141 -21.08 -26.09 24.60
CA GLN A 141 -22.33 -26.82 24.84
C GLN A 141 -23.48 -25.84 25.10
N LEU A 142 -23.21 -24.78 25.86
CA LEU A 142 -24.16 -23.75 26.24
C LEU A 142 -23.54 -22.36 25.99
N GLY A 143 -24.24 -21.50 25.26
CA GLY A 143 -23.73 -20.15 24.96
C GLY A 143 -22.51 -20.21 24.05
N GLY A 144 -22.69 -20.53 22.76
CA GLY A 144 -21.58 -20.70 21.82
C GLY A 144 -20.63 -19.51 21.80
N ALA A 145 -21.18 -18.30 21.68
CA ALA A 145 -20.43 -17.07 21.90
C ALA A 145 -20.42 -16.62 23.37
N ILE A 146 -21.58 -16.43 24.00
CA ILE A 146 -21.66 -15.91 25.38
C ILE A 146 -22.54 -16.79 26.27
N TYR A 147 -22.05 -17.10 27.46
CA TYR A 147 -22.82 -17.73 28.53
C TYR A 147 -22.84 -16.87 29.80
N ASN A 148 -24.03 -16.61 30.35
CA ASN A 148 -24.24 -15.92 31.62
C ASN A 148 -24.98 -16.83 32.61
N TYR A 149 -24.44 -17.01 33.82
CA TYR A 149 -25.11 -17.76 34.88
C TYR A 149 -25.19 -16.96 36.17
N SER A 150 -26.41 -16.63 36.59
CA SER A 150 -26.66 -15.67 37.69
C SER A 150 -25.78 -14.42 37.52
N SER A 151 -25.76 -13.88 36.30
CA SER A 151 -24.90 -12.79 35.83
C SER A 151 -25.52 -12.13 34.61
N THR A 152 -25.04 -10.95 34.22
CA THR A 152 -25.56 -10.20 33.08
C THR A 152 -24.43 -9.77 32.15
N CYS A 153 -24.78 -9.33 30.95
CA CYS A 153 -23.88 -8.52 30.13
C CYS A 153 -24.67 -7.38 29.47
N THR A 154 -23.96 -6.32 29.10
CA THR A 154 -24.49 -5.26 28.24
C THR A 154 -23.77 -5.30 26.91
N LEU A 155 -24.48 -5.49 25.81
CA LEU A 155 -23.95 -5.44 24.45
C LEU A 155 -24.48 -4.19 23.74
N ILE A 156 -23.57 -3.37 23.23
CA ILE A 156 -23.89 -2.18 22.44
C ILE A 156 -23.13 -2.27 21.13
N ASN A 157 -23.81 -2.17 19.99
CA ASN A 157 -23.17 -2.18 18.68
C ASN A 157 -22.34 -3.46 18.44
N CYS A 158 -22.79 -4.62 18.92
CA CYS A 158 -22.03 -5.88 18.78
C CYS A 158 -22.58 -6.76 17.66
N THR A 159 -21.70 -7.55 17.02
CA THR A 159 -22.10 -8.55 16.01
C THR A 159 -21.70 -9.95 16.47
N LEU A 160 -22.67 -10.86 16.58
CA LEU A 160 -22.45 -12.27 16.91
C LEU A 160 -22.83 -13.13 15.71
N TYR A 161 -21.83 -13.72 15.07
CA TYR A 161 -21.97 -14.42 13.80
C TYR A 161 -21.41 -15.84 13.84
N GLY A 162 -22.17 -16.81 13.31
CA GLY A 162 -21.66 -18.16 13.06
C GLY A 162 -21.26 -18.98 14.29
N ASN A 163 -21.71 -18.61 15.50
CA ASN A 163 -21.36 -19.34 16.73
C ASN A 163 -22.27 -20.55 16.95
N THR A 164 -21.75 -21.64 17.51
CA THR A 164 -22.50 -22.89 17.70
C THR A 164 -22.54 -23.30 19.16
N ALA A 165 -23.74 -23.65 19.63
CA ALA A 165 -23.95 -24.35 20.89
C ALA A 165 -24.50 -25.76 20.63
N SER A 166 -24.02 -26.78 21.33
CA SER A 166 -24.58 -28.13 21.16
C SER A 166 -25.97 -28.30 21.79
N VAL A 167 -26.35 -27.43 22.73
CA VAL A 167 -27.64 -27.49 23.43
C VAL A 167 -28.47 -26.23 23.17
N PHE A 168 -28.09 -25.06 23.72
CA PHE A 168 -28.87 -23.83 23.63
C PHE A 168 -28.00 -22.59 23.46
N GLY A 169 -28.54 -21.61 22.71
CA GLY A 169 -27.97 -20.27 22.58
C GLY A 169 -26.62 -20.27 21.88
N GLY A 170 -26.58 -20.58 20.58
CA GLY A 170 -25.37 -20.44 19.76
C GLY A 170 -24.75 -19.05 19.89
N GLY A 171 -25.56 -17.99 19.80
CA GLY A 171 -25.09 -16.61 20.02
C GLY A 171 -24.94 -16.29 21.50
N MET A 172 -26.03 -16.40 22.27
CA MET A 172 -25.99 -16.15 23.71
C MET A 172 -26.97 -17.03 24.48
N TYR A 173 -26.55 -17.53 25.65
CA TYR A 173 -27.42 -18.12 26.65
C TYR A 173 -27.26 -17.41 27.99
N SER A 174 -28.36 -16.98 28.61
CA SER A 174 -28.37 -16.40 29.96
C SER A 174 -29.38 -17.10 30.86
N ASP A 175 -28.92 -17.59 32.01
CA ASP A 175 -29.77 -18.15 33.08
C ASP A 175 -29.70 -17.25 34.33
N ASN A 176 -30.87 -16.87 34.84
CA ASN A 176 -31.03 -16.03 36.03
C ASN A 176 -30.30 -14.67 35.93
N GLY A 177 -30.39 -14.01 34.76
CA GLY A 177 -29.64 -12.80 34.43
C GLY A 177 -30.29 -11.95 33.34
N ASN A 178 -30.61 -10.70 33.66
CA ASN A 178 -31.28 -9.77 32.74
C ASN A 178 -30.25 -8.95 31.93
N SER A 179 -29.70 -9.55 30.88
CA SER A 179 -28.78 -8.86 29.96
C SER A 179 -29.48 -7.78 29.13
N VAL A 180 -28.69 -6.79 28.69
CA VAL A 180 -29.14 -5.64 27.89
C VAL A 180 -28.45 -5.69 26.53
N LEU A 181 -29.24 -5.70 25.45
CA LEU A 181 -28.76 -5.76 24.07
C LEU A 181 -29.31 -4.55 23.30
N VAL A 182 -28.43 -3.71 22.75
CA VAL A 182 -28.83 -2.55 21.94
C VAL A 182 -27.97 -2.41 20.70
N ASN A 183 -28.58 -2.15 19.54
CA ASN A 183 -27.88 -1.99 18.26
C ASN A 183 -27.04 -3.22 17.88
N CYS A 184 -27.48 -4.43 18.25
CA CYS A 184 -26.70 -5.65 18.02
C CYS A 184 -27.21 -6.45 16.81
N ILE A 185 -26.32 -7.18 16.15
CA ILE A 185 -26.67 -8.18 15.13
C ILE A 185 -26.37 -9.57 15.66
N PHE A 186 -27.34 -10.48 15.57
CA PHE A 186 -27.19 -11.91 15.82
C PHE A 186 -27.62 -12.68 14.58
N ARG A 187 -26.66 -13.34 13.93
CA ARG A 187 -26.88 -13.99 12.64
C ARG A 187 -26.10 -15.30 12.53
N ASP A 188 -26.73 -16.28 11.91
CA ASP A 188 -26.21 -17.62 11.58
C ASP A 188 -25.56 -18.37 12.76
N ASN A 189 -25.96 -18.00 13.98
CA ASN A 189 -25.67 -18.81 15.15
C ASN A 189 -26.55 -20.06 15.18
N ARG A 190 -26.03 -21.17 15.70
CA ARG A 190 -26.68 -22.49 15.70
C ARG A 190 -26.84 -23.05 17.11
N ASP A 191 -27.98 -23.68 17.39
CA ASP A 191 -28.15 -24.56 18.55
C ASP A 191 -28.52 -25.99 18.10
N LEU A 192 -27.64 -26.96 18.34
CA LEU A 192 -27.87 -28.33 17.85
C LEU A 192 -28.93 -29.09 18.66
N GLY A 193 -29.27 -28.59 19.84
CA GLY A 193 -30.28 -29.14 20.73
C GLY A 193 -31.71 -28.68 20.45
N SER A 194 -31.90 -27.61 19.66
CA SER A 194 -33.20 -27.09 19.25
C SER A 194 -33.19 -26.66 17.77
N THR A 195 -34.17 -25.88 17.30
CA THR A 195 -34.59 -25.74 15.89
C THR A 195 -33.62 -25.03 14.92
N GLY A 196 -32.33 -25.40 14.88
CA GLY A 196 -31.39 -24.94 13.84
C GLY A 196 -30.88 -23.51 14.06
N THR A 197 -31.15 -22.59 13.14
CA THR A 197 -30.68 -21.18 13.16
C THR A 197 -31.75 -20.16 13.60
N GLY A 198 -32.85 -20.62 14.21
CA GLY A 198 -33.96 -19.76 14.67
C GLY A 198 -33.60 -18.81 15.83
N GLU A 199 -34.58 -18.04 16.30
CA GLU A 199 -34.39 -17.05 17.37
C GLU A 199 -33.71 -17.62 18.62
N THR A 200 -34.08 -18.83 19.03
CA THR A 200 -33.50 -19.53 20.20
C THR A 200 -32.03 -19.90 20.03
N ALA A 201 -31.57 -20.07 18.79
CA ALA A 201 -30.17 -20.28 18.47
C ALA A 201 -29.36 -18.96 18.55
N GLN A 202 -30.02 -17.84 18.24
CA GLN A 202 -29.41 -16.52 18.36
C GLN A 202 -29.29 -16.10 19.82
N VAL A 203 -30.41 -16.15 20.55
CA VAL A 203 -30.51 -15.75 21.95
C VAL A 203 -31.40 -16.71 22.73
N HIS A 204 -30.93 -17.17 23.88
CA HIS A 204 -31.67 -18.04 24.78
C HIS A 204 -31.64 -17.48 26.20
N PHE A 205 -32.80 -17.45 26.87
CA PHE A 205 -32.96 -16.87 28.20
C PHE A 205 -33.80 -17.79 29.09
N ASP A 206 -33.20 -18.25 30.18
CA ASP A 206 -33.87 -18.99 31.24
C ASP A 206 -33.99 -18.13 32.50
N ASN A 207 -35.16 -18.15 33.12
CA ASN A 207 -35.44 -17.41 34.36
C ASN A 207 -35.03 -15.92 34.29
N SER A 208 -35.09 -15.32 33.10
CA SER A 208 -34.55 -13.99 32.80
C SER A 208 -35.56 -13.18 31.99
N VAL A 209 -35.47 -11.85 32.10
CA VAL A 209 -36.26 -10.88 31.34
C VAL A 209 -35.27 -9.90 30.71
N PRO A 210 -34.77 -10.17 29.49
CA PRO A 210 -33.78 -9.32 28.84
C PRO A 210 -34.39 -7.98 28.40
N ALA A 211 -33.54 -6.98 28.23
CA ALA A 211 -33.87 -5.77 27.47
C ALA A 211 -33.19 -5.85 26.11
N ILE A 212 -33.96 -5.93 25.04
CA ILE A 212 -33.46 -6.08 23.67
C ILE A 212 -34.10 -4.98 22.85
N ASP A 213 -33.33 -4.01 22.37
CA ASP A 213 -33.86 -2.87 21.60
C ASP A 213 -32.96 -2.60 20.39
N TYR A 214 -33.55 -2.27 19.25
CA TYR A 214 -32.84 -1.97 18.00
C TYR A 214 -31.81 -3.04 17.60
N CYS A 215 -32.15 -4.32 17.79
CA CYS A 215 -31.32 -5.45 17.39
C CYS A 215 -31.83 -6.11 16.10
N CYS A 216 -30.92 -6.58 15.27
CA CYS A 216 -31.21 -7.48 14.16
C CYS A 216 -30.94 -8.93 14.59
N ILE A 217 -32.00 -9.69 14.88
CA ILE A 217 -31.91 -11.07 15.39
C ILE A 217 -32.56 -12.01 14.37
N GLN A 218 -31.78 -12.94 13.82
CA GLN A 218 -32.33 -13.92 12.89
C GLN A 218 -33.47 -14.73 13.50
N GLY A 219 -34.59 -14.79 12.77
CA GLY A 219 -35.79 -15.51 13.22
C GLY A 219 -36.59 -14.79 14.30
N TRP A 220 -36.29 -13.52 14.60
CA TRP A 220 -36.97 -12.71 15.61
C TRP A 220 -38.50 -12.86 15.56
N SER A 221 -39.07 -13.37 16.66
CA SER A 221 -40.50 -13.59 16.82
C SER A 221 -41.21 -12.39 17.44
N GLY A 222 -40.46 -11.58 18.20
CA GLY A 222 -40.99 -10.50 19.05
C GLY A 222 -41.43 -10.96 20.44
N ASP A 223 -41.28 -12.24 20.78
CA ASP A 223 -41.73 -12.81 22.06
C ASP A 223 -40.99 -12.21 23.26
N PHE A 224 -39.73 -11.77 23.09
CA PHE A 224 -38.95 -11.08 24.12
C PHE A 224 -39.29 -9.59 24.26
N GLY A 225 -40.18 -9.05 23.41
CA GLY A 225 -40.59 -7.63 23.44
C GLY A 225 -39.51 -6.68 22.94
N GLY A 226 -39.47 -5.46 23.50
CA GLY A 226 -38.55 -4.41 23.06
C GLY A 226 -39.02 -3.63 21.82
N ILE A 227 -38.27 -2.60 21.45
CA ILE A 227 -38.58 -1.68 20.36
C ILE A 227 -37.51 -1.74 19.27
N GLY A 228 -37.89 -1.46 18.02
CA GLY A 228 -36.93 -1.34 16.91
C GLY A 228 -36.25 -2.64 16.46
N ASN A 229 -36.56 -3.78 17.08
CA ASN A 229 -35.95 -5.06 16.71
C ASN A 229 -36.47 -5.58 15.36
N ILE A 230 -35.56 -6.15 14.57
CA ILE A 230 -35.86 -6.69 13.23
C ILE A 230 -35.32 -8.11 13.08
N GLY A 231 -36.04 -8.93 12.31
CA GLY A 231 -35.61 -10.28 11.92
C GLY A 231 -35.13 -10.38 10.47
N ALA A 232 -34.69 -9.25 9.91
CA ALA A 232 -34.23 -9.17 8.53
C ALA A 232 -32.86 -9.85 8.34
N ASP A 233 -32.51 -10.13 7.09
CA ASP A 233 -31.13 -10.40 6.75
C ASP A 233 -30.32 -9.10 6.87
N PRO A 234 -29.20 -9.07 7.61
CA PRO A 234 -28.36 -7.87 7.69
C PRO A 234 -27.66 -7.54 6.37
N GLN A 235 -27.63 -8.44 5.38
CA GLN A 235 -26.97 -8.24 4.08
C GLN A 235 -25.51 -7.83 4.26
N PHE A 236 -24.71 -8.72 4.84
CA PHE A 236 -23.27 -8.51 4.94
C PHE A 236 -22.62 -8.47 3.56
N VAL A 237 -21.56 -7.67 3.40
CA VAL A 237 -20.82 -7.54 2.14
C VAL A 237 -20.27 -8.89 1.70
N ASP A 238 -19.55 -9.58 2.59
CA ASP A 238 -19.05 -10.93 2.37
C ASP A 238 -18.74 -11.58 3.73
N ALA A 239 -19.69 -12.32 4.29
CA ALA A 239 -19.62 -12.72 5.69
C ALA A 239 -18.49 -13.72 6.01
N ASP A 240 -18.07 -14.50 5.02
CA ASP A 240 -17.06 -15.57 5.15
C ASP A 240 -15.76 -15.21 4.40
N GLY A 241 -15.67 -13.98 3.89
CA GLY A 241 -14.48 -13.47 3.22
C GLY A 241 -14.16 -14.11 1.87
N VAL A 242 -13.04 -13.69 1.31
CA VAL A 242 -12.53 -14.11 -0.01
C VAL A 242 -12.27 -15.62 -0.05
N ASP A 243 -11.90 -16.23 1.07
CA ASP A 243 -11.57 -17.66 1.14
C ASP A 243 -12.77 -18.59 1.38
N ASP A 244 -14.00 -18.04 1.50
CA ASP A 244 -15.22 -18.77 1.89
C ASP A 244 -15.04 -19.54 3.23
N VAL A 245 -14.15 -19.07 4.11
CA VAL A 245 -13.85 -19.66 5.41
C VAL A 245 -14.14 -18.63 6.49
N CYS A 246 -15.33 -18.70 7.09
CA CYS A 246 -15.66 -17.82 8.22
C CYS A 246 -14.64 -17.94 9.39
N GLY A 247 -14.42 -16.82 10.08
CA GLY A 247 -13.49 -16.67 11.19
C GLY A 247 -12.07 -16.30 10.75
N THR A 248 -11.88 -15.90 9.50
CA THR A 248 -10.58 -15.50 8.93
C THR A 248 -10.44 -13.97 8.92
N ALA A 249 -9.29 -13.50 8.47
CA ALA A 249 -8.99 -12.06 8.49
C ALA A 249 -9.82 -11.28 7.45
N ASP A 250 -10.39 -11.99 6.48
CA ASP A 250 -11.15 -11.45 5.35
C ASP A 250 -12.66 -11.50 5.51
N ASP A 251 -13.17 -12.10 6.58
CA ASP A 251 -14.57 -11.96 7.01
C ASP A 251 -15.01 -10.49 6.99
N ASN A 252 -16.03 -10.21 6.19
CA ASN A 252 -16.51 -8.85 5.97
C ASN A 252 -17.99 -8.73 6.38
N LEU A 253 -18.17 -8.62 7.69
CA LEU A 253 -19.47 -8.41 8.36
C LEU A 253 -19.96 -6.94 8.31
N ARG A 254 -19.45 -6.14 7.37
CA ARG A 254 -20.00 -4.81 7.08
C ARG A 254 -21.34 -4.95 6.36
N LEU A 255 -22.23 -3.98 6.55
CA LEU A 255 -23.53 -3.97 5.89
C LEU A 255 -23.42 -3.48 4.44
N LEU A 256 -24.25 -4.01 3.55
CA LEU A 256 -24.48 -3.45 2.22
C LEU A 256 -25.45 -2.25 2.31
N SER A 257 -25.27 -1.25 1.44
CA SER A 257 -26.25 -0.15 1.31
C SER A 257 -27.64 -0.71 0.95
N GLY A 258 -28.68 -0.13 1.55
CA GLY A 258 -30.05 -0.63 1.48
C GLY A 258 -30.39 -1.75 2.48
N SER A 259 -29.43 -2.21 3.28
CA SER A 259 -29.71 -3.10 4.41
C SER A 259 -30.64 -2.42 5.42
N ARG A 260 -31.54 -3.19 6.00
CA ARG A 260 -32.46 -2.70 7.05
C ARG A 260 -31.78 -2.43 8.39
N CYS A 261 -30.51 -2.81 8.51
CA CYS A 261 -29.70 -2.54 9.68
C CYS A 261 -29.01 -1.16 9.61
N VAL A 262 -29.05 -0.50 8.44
CA VAL A 262 -28.43 0.80 8.20
C VAL A 262 -29.38 1.92 8.62
N ASP A 263 -28.84 2.95 9.27
CA ASP A 263 -29.58 4.10 9.83
C ASP A 263 -30.79 3.68 10.70
N ALA A 264 -30.64 2.57 11.44
CA ALA A 264 -31.74 1.88 12.11
C ALA A 264 -31.58 1.73 13.63
N GLY A 265 -30.42 2.06 14.18
CA GLY A 265 -30.10 1.92 15.60
C GLY A 265 -30.54 3.11 16.48
N ASP A 266 -30.26 3.00 17.77
CA ASP A 266 -30.46 4.05 18.77
C ASP A 266 -29.16 4.78 19.12
N ASN A 267 -29.11 6.07 18.77
CA ASN A 267 -28.00 6.96 19.06
C ASN A 267 -27.77 7.17 20.57
N SER A 268 -28.80 6.97 21.41
CA SER A 268 -28.75 7.33 22.84
C SER A 268 -27.75 6.48 23.64
N VAL A 269 -27.45 5.27 23.17
CA VAL A 269 -26.52 4.34 23.80
C VAL A 269 -25.11 4.42 23.25
N VAL A 270 -24.89 5.14 22.14
CA VAL A 270 -23.58 5.25 21.49
C VAL A 270 -22.66 6.13 22.34
N PRO A 271 -21.53 5.61 22.86
CA PRO A 271 -20.60 6.42 23.62
C PRO A 271 -20.03 7.58 22.79
N PRO A 272 -19.82 8.77 23.37
CA PRO A 272 -19.19 9.88 22.67
C PRO A 272 -17.78 9.53 22.19
N ALA A 273 -17.42 10.01 20.99
CA ALA A 273 -16.09 9.84 20.38
C ALA A 273 -15.64 8.39 20.17
N ILE A 274 -16.56 7.42 20.21
CA ILE A 274 -16.27 6.06 19.77
C ILE A 274 -16.41 5.96 18.25
N THR A 275 -15.44 5.31 17.62
CA THR A 275 -15.53 4.91 16.23
C THR A 275 -16.03 3.48 16.14
N ASP A 276 -16.59 3.08 15.01
CA ASP A 276 -16.84 1.68 14.69
C ASP A 276 -15.52 0.88 14.56
N LEU A 277 -15.63 -0.41 14.24
CA LEU A 277 -14.44 -1.24 14.06
C LEU A 277 -13.54 -0.78 12.90
N ASN A 278 -14.06 -0.05 11.92
CA ASN A 278 -13.28 0.53 10.81
C ASN A 278 -12.68 1.90 11.13
N GLY A 279 -12.79 2.39 12.37
CA GLY A 279 -12.29 3.71 12.75
C GLY A 279 -13.17 4.86 12.25
N LYS A 280 -14.40 4.60 11.78
CA LYS A 280 -15.37 5.62 11.35
C LYS A 280 -16.25 6.08 12.49
N ASN A 281 -16.72 7.34 12.45
CA ASN A 281 -17.69 7.82 13.42
C ASN A 281 -18.97 6.97 13.38
N ARG A 282 -19.56 6.67 14.54
CA ARG A 282 -20.80 5.88 14.68
C ARG A 282 -22.10 6.63 14.38
N LEU A 283 -22.03 7.82 13.79
CA LEU A 283 -23.20 8.65 13.50
C LEU A 283 -23.01 9.23 12.10
N VAL A 284 -23.09 8.38 11.09
CA VAL A 284 -22.90 8.75 9.69
C VAL A 284 -24.11 8.26 8.90
N ASN A 285 -24.69 9.18 8.13
CA ASN A 285 -25.92 8.90 7.39
C ASN A 285 -25.64 8.23 6.05
N ASP A 286 -26.34 7.14 5.73
CA ASP A 286 -26.42 6.63 4.36
C ASP A 286 -27.55 7.33 3.61
N ALA A 287 -27.22 8.21 2.66
CA ALA A 287 -28.23 8.99 1.94
C ALA A 287 -29.21 8.13 1.13
N ASP A 288 -28.82 6.89 0.82
CA ASP A 288 -29.59 5.95 0.01
C ASP A 288 -30.47 5.00 0.84
N THR A 289 -30.31 4.98 2.17
CA THR A 289 -31.12 4.15 3.06
C THR A 289 -32.09 5.00 3.92
N PRO A 290 -33.36 4.60 4.07
CA PRO A 290 -34.28 5.33 4.94
C PRO A 290 -33.90 5.25 6.42
N ASP A 291 -33.81 6.40 7.07
CA ASP A 291 -33.70 6.54 8.52
C ASP A 291 -34.88 5.87 9.25
N THR A 292 -34.61 4.84 10.05
CA THR A 292 -35.63 4.11 10.82
C THR A 292 -35.41 4.11 12.34
N GLY A 293 -34.28 4.62 12.82
CA GLY A 293 -34.01 4.79 14.25
C GLY A 293 -34.89 5.86 14.94
N PRO A 294 -34.81 5.97 16.28
CA PRO A 294 -35.74 6.80 17.07
C PRO A 294 -35.40 8.29 17.09
N THR A 295 -34.26 8.67 16.52
CA THR A 295 -33.75 10.04 16.58
C THR A 295 -33.68 10.66 15.20
N THR A 296 -33.32 11.94 15.12
CA THR A 296 -33.08 12.60 13.84
C THR A 296 -31.70 12.23 13.31
N ALA A 297 -31.61 11.94 12.02
CA ALA A 297 -30.38 11.73 11.27
C ALA A 297 -29.24 12.69 11.65
N PRO A 298 -27.97 12.22 11.65
CA PRO A 298 -27.53 10.86 11.28
C PRO A 298 -27.88 9.80 12.34
N ILE A 299 -28.23 8.58 11.92
CA ILE A 299 -28.62 7.48 12.81
C ILE A 299 -27.55 6.38 12.77
N VAL A 300 -27.20 5.83 13.93
CA VAL A 300 -26.24 4.73 14.04
C VAL A 300 -26.74 3.45 13.38
N ASP A 301 -25.85 2.69 12.77
CA ASP A 301 -26.15 1.36 12.25
C ASP A 301 -26.23 0.31 13.35
N MET A 302 -27.01 -0.75 13.13
CA MET A 302 -26.95 -1.93 13.97
C MET A 302 -25.66 -2.72 13.69
N GLY A 303 -25.03 -3.25 14.74
CA GLY A 303 -23.82 -4.07 14.67
C GLY A 303 -22.52 -3.29 14.87
N ALA A 304 -21.40 -3.97 14.70
CA ALA A 304 -20.06 -3.45 15.00
C ALA A 304 -19.50 -2.43 13.99
N TYR A 305 -20.26 -2.18 12.93
CA TYR A 305 -19.87 -1.44 11.73
C TYR A 305 -20.89 -0.32 11.45
N GLU A 306 -20.43 0.85 10.99
CA GLU A 306 -21.20 2.00 10.47
C GLU A 306 -20.92 2.29 8.97
N LEU A 307 -21.94 2.38 8.12
CA LEU A 307 -21.85 2.84 6.73
C LEU A 307 -21.79 4.39 6.60
N PRO A 308 -21.32 4.93 5.45
CA PRO A 308 -20.76 4.25 4.30
C PRO A 308 -19.27 3.88 4.46
N TYR A 309 -18.84 2.85 3.74
CA TYR A 309 -17.45 2.41 3.65
C TYR A 309 -16.88 2.57 2.26
N PRO A 310 -15.53 2.61 2.13
CA PRO A 310 -14.89 2.16 0.91
C PRO A 310 -15.36 0.74 0.59
N ASN A 311 -16.03 0.55 -0.55
CA ASN A 311 -16.13 -0.79 -1.12
C ASN A 311 -14.76 -1.12 -1.70
N TYR A 312 -14.24 -2.29 -1.31
CA TYR A 312 -13.06 -2.84 -1.97
C TYR A 312 -13.55 -3.61 -3.18
N LEU A 313 -13.25 -3.11 -4.37
CA LEU A 313 -13.57 -3.75 -5.62
C LEU A 313 -12.33 -4.47 -6.15
N SER A 314 -12.37 -5.79 -6.20
CA SER A 314 -11.29 -6.59 -6.78
C SER A 314 -11.38 -6.64 -8.30
N VAL A 315 -10.23 -6.57 -8.97
CA VAL A 315 -10.09 -6.69 -10.43
C VAL A 315 -9.01 -7.71 -10.75
N ASP A 316 -9.38 -8.76 -11.47
CA ASP A 316 -8.46 -9.82 -11.90
C ASP A 316 -8.92 -10.32 -13.27
N ALA A 317 -8.10 -10.11 -14.30
CA ALA A 317 -8.38 -10.54 -15.66
C ALA A 317 -8.56 -12.07 -15.81
N ALA A 318 -8.09 -12.86 -14.82
CA ALA A 318 -8.23 -14.30 -14.77
C ALA A 318 -9.42 -14.78 -13.90
N ALA A 319 -10.20 -13.87 -13.31
CA ALA A 319 -11.35 -14.23 -12.49
C ALA A 319 -12.40 -15.04 -13.27
N VAL A 320 -13.06 -15.97 -12.58
CA VAL A 320 -14.05 -16.90 -13.16
C VAL A 320 -15.43 -16.82 -12.49
N GLY A 321 -15.57 -15.94 -11.50
CA GLY A 321 -16.79 -15.76 -10.72
C GLY A 321 -17.84 -14.87 -11.39
N ASN A 322 -18.62 -14.18 -10.57
CA ASN A 322 -19.79 -13.43 -11.02
C ASN A 322 -19.50 -12.00 -11.50
N GLU A 323 -18.23 -11.59 -11.58
CA GLU A 323 -17.78 -10.25 -12.05
C GLU A 323 -18.46 -9.07 -11.34
N ASN A 324 -18.54 -9.12 -10.01
CA ASN A 324 -19.14 -8.06 -9.19
C ASN A 324 -18.13 -7.31 -8.30
N GLY A 325 -16.87 -7.72 -8.31
CA GLY A 325 -15.79 -7.10 -7.56
C GLY A 325 -15.80 -7.37 -6.06
N SER A 326 -16.71 -8.20 -5.53
CA SER A 326 -16.86 -8.39 -4.08
C SER A 326 -15.72 -9.19 -3.44
N SER A 327 -14.97 -9.95 -4.24
CA SER A 327 -13.82 -10.77 -3.83
C SER A 327 -12.91 -11.03 -5.03
N TRP A 328 -11.72 -11.60 -4.81
CA TRP A 328 -10.83 -12.00 -5.91
C TRP A 328 -11.43 -13.09 -6.82
N VAL A 329 -12.25 -13.99 -6.29
CA VAL A 329 -12.96 -15.02 -7.08
C VAL A 329 -14.04 -14.37 -7.94
N HIS A 330 -14.75 -13.39 -7.41
CA HIS A 330 -15.82 -12.66 -8.10
C HIS A 330 -15.35 -11.30 -8.67
N ALA A 331 -14.04 -11.13 -8.84
CA ALA A 331 -13.45 -9.89 -9.29
C ALA A 331 -13.97 -9.50 -10.67
N TYR A 332 -13.98 -8.19 -10.95
CA TYR A 332 -14.19 -7.73 -12.31
C TYR A 332 -13.03 -8.23 -13.19
N THR A 333 -13.35 -8.75 -14.37
CA THR A 333 -12.32 -9.17 -15.35
C THR A 333 -11.75 -8.01 -16.15
N SER A 334 -12.36 -6.82 -16.04
CA SER A 334 -11.85 -5.57 -16.61
C SER A 334 -11.82 -4.46 -15.56
N LEU A 335 -10.77 -3.63 -15.61
CA LEU A 335 -10.68 -2.44 -14.77
C LEU A 335 -11.74 -1.40 -15.16
N GLN A 336 -12.19 -1.39 -16.42
CA GLN A 336 -13.21 -0.44 -16.87
C GLN A 336 -14.56 -0.70 -16.19
N ASP A 337 -14.95 -1.95 -15.99
CA ASP A 337 -16.20 -2.30 -15.30
C ASP A 337 -16.13 -1.96 -13.81
N ALA A 338 -15.00 -2.21 -13.15
CA ALA A 338 -14.77 -1.80 -11.77
C ALA A 338 -14.80 -0.28 -11.61
N LEU A 339 -14.15 0.45 -12.52
CA LEU A 339 -14.22 1.91 -12.58
C LEU A 339 -15.66 2.38 -12.79
N ALA A 340 -16.45 1.73 -13.65
CA ALA A 340 -17.85 2.08 -13.87
C ALA A 340 -18.71 1.89 -12.60
N ALA A 341 -18.45 0.82 -11.85
CA ALA A 341 -19.14 0.50 -10.58
C ALA A 341 -18.70 1.38 -9.40
N ALA A 342 -17.45 1.85 -9.39
CA ALA A 342 -16.88 2.59 -8.28
C ALA A 342 -17.55 3.97 -8.06
N THR A 343 -17.78 4.26 -6.79
CA THR A 343 -18.32 5.49 -6.22
C THR A 343 -17.32 6.14 -5.27
N SER A 344 -17.57 7.39 -4.85
CA SER A 344 -16.66 8.12 -3.97
C SER A 344 -16.43 7.35 -2.67
N SER A 345 -15.17 7.28 -2.24
CA SER A 345 -14.61 6.50 -1.14
C SER A 345 -14.24 5.06 -1.48
N ASP A 346 -14.63 4.52 -2.64
CA ASP A 346 -14.28 3.14 -3.01
C ASP A 346 -12.77 2.96 -3.27
N VAL A 347 -12.31 1.74 -3.03
CA VAL A 347 -10.94 1.31 -3.31
C VAL A 347 -10.98 0.18 -4.33
N ILE A 348 -10.31 0.36 -5.46
CA ILE A 348 -10.14 -0.67 -6.48
C ILE A 348 -8.78 -1.34 -6.27
N GLN A 349 -8.77 -2.66 -6.11
CA GLN A 349 -7.56 -3.48 -5.98
C GLN A 349 -7.39 -4.31 -7.24
N VAL A 350 -6.23 -4.20 -7.88
CA VAL A 350 -5.98 -4.80 -9.20
C VAL A 350 -4.86 -5.84 -9.10
N ALA A 351 -5.17 -7.08 -9.46
CA ALA A 351 -4.20 -8.17 -9.53
C ALA A 351 -3.19 -7.92 -10.65
N ALA A 352 -2.00 -8.50 -10.50
CA ALA A 352 -0.96 -8.54 -11.52
C ALA A 352 -1.53 -9.03 -12.86
N GLY A 353 -1.07 -8.42 -13.93
CA GLY A 353 -1.62 -8.65 -15.27
C GLY A 353 -1.65 -7.38 -16.11
N SER A 354 -2.11 -7.51 -17.35
CA SER A 354 -2.26 -6.39 -18.29
C SER A 354 -3.74 -6.07 -18.53
N TYR A 355 -4.09 -4.80 -18.36
CA TYR A 355 -5.44 -4.29 -18.49
C TYR A 355 -5.48 -3.24 -19.60
N TYR A 356 -6.52 -3.31 -20.43
CA TYR A 356 -6.66 -2.50 -21.64
C TYR A 356 -7.93 -1.65 -21.53
N PRO A 357 -7.89 -0.35 -21.87
CA PRO A 357 -9.01 0.56 -21.60
C PRO A 357 -10.23 0.29 -22.48
N ASP A 358 -10.09 -0.44 -23.58
CA ASP A 358 -11.17 -0.81 -24.50
C ASP A 358 -11.86 -2.15 -24.15
N ARG A 359 -11.54 -2.73 -22.98
CA ARG A 359 -12.13 -3.97 -22.47
C ARG A 359 -13.13 -3.67 -21.35
N GLY A 360 -14.30 -4.29 -21.42
CA GLY A 360 -15.36 -4.18 -20.44
C GLY A 360 -16.74 -4.20 -21.10
N SER A 361 -17.78 -4.29 -20.29
CA SER A 361 -19.17 -4.46 -20.74
C SER A 361 -19.73 -3.25 -21.50
N ALA A 362 -19.24 -2.04 -21.18
CA ALA A 362 -19.72 -0.77 -21.72
C ALA A 362 -18.76 -0.09 -22.72
N VAL A 363 -17.69 -0.76 -23.13
CA VAL A 363 -16.64 -0.22 -24.02
C VAL A 363 -16.61 -0.92 -25.37
N THR A 364 -16.15 -0.21 -26.40
CA THR A 364 -16.00 -0.77 -27.75
C THR A 364 -14.56 -1.19 -27.98
N SER A 365 -14.32 -2.47 -28.26
CA SER A 365 -12.98 -2.97 -28.57
C SER A 365 -12.41 -2.30 -29.85
N GLY A 366 -11.13 -1.93 -29.80
CA GLY A 366 -10.41 -1.18 -30.82
C GLY A 366 -10.66 0.34 -30.79
N ASP A 367 -11.41 0.84 -29.81
CA ASP A 367 -11.63 2.28 -29.65
C ASP A 367 -10.39 2.96 -29.03
N ARG A 368 -9.63 3.66 -29.87
CA ARG A 368 -8.44 4.42 -29.46
C ARG A 368 -8.73 5.56 -28.49
N THR A 369 -9.99 5.96 -28.33
CA THR A 369 -10.40 7.01 -27.38
C THR A 369 -10.76 6.46 -26.01
N ALA A 370 -10.84 5.12 -25.87
CA ALA A 370 -11.03 4.49 -24.57
C ALA A 370 -9.83 4.79 -23.65
N THR A 371 -10.12 5.01 -22.37
CA THR A 371 -9.13 5.41 -21.37
C THR A 371 -9.60 5.02 -19.97
N PHE A 372 -8.64 4.79 -19.07
CA PHE A 372 -8.92 4.69 -17.64
C PHE A 372 -9.03 6.09 -17.03
N GLN A 373 -10.24 6.64 -16.97
CA GLN A 373 -10.50 7.93 -16.32
C GLN A 373 -10.51 7.77 -14.80
N LEU A 374 -9.63 8.51 -14.12
CA LEU A 374 -9.60 8.60 -12.66
C LEU A 374 -10.84 9.32 -12.14
N LYS A 375 -11.25 9.00 -10.91
CA LYS A 375 -12.46 9.53 -10.26
C LYS A 375 -12.15 10.07 -8.88
N ASP A 376 -12.78 11.18 -8.52
CA ASP A 376 -12.71 11.74 -7.18
C ASP A 376 -13.23 10.73 -6.15
N GLY A 377 -12.53 10.66 -5.02
CA GLY A 377 -12.80 9.76 -3.92
C GLY A 377 -12.44 8.30 -4.20
N VAL A 378 -11.95 7.95 -5.40
CA VAL A 378 -11.62 6.57 -5.75
C VAL A 378 -10.10 6.37 -5.72
N ALA A 379 -9.66 5.39 -4.94
CA ALA A 379 -8.26 4.97 -4.92
C ALA A 379 -8.06 3.66 -5.66
N ILE A 380 -7.09 3.60 -6.57
CA ILE A 380 -6.82 2.44 -7.41
C ILE A 380 -5.39 1.95 -7.13
N TYR A 381 -5.27 0.69 -6.70
CA TYR A 381 -4.00 0.08 -6.32
C TYR A 381 -3.70 -1.15 -7.17
N GLY A 382 -2.56 -1.14 -7.86
CA GLY A 382 -1.93 -2.31 -8.48
C GLY A 382 -0.93 -2.95 -7.52
N GLY A 383 -0.36 -4.09 -7.87
CA GLY A 383 0.64 -4.76 -7.02
C GLY A 383 0.11 -5.93 -6.20
N PHE A 384 -1.03 -6.51 -6.57
CA PHE A 384 -1.59 -7.69 -5.89
C PHE A 384 -1.29 -8.96 -6.68
N ARG A 385 -1.09 -10.08 -6.00
CA ARG A 385 -0.90 -11.38 -6.65
C ARG A 385 -2.16 -11.82 -7.40
N GLU A 386 -1.99 -12.47 -8.55
CA GLU A 386 -3.05 -13.23 -9.24
C GLU A 386 -3.79 -14.16 -8.24
N CYS A 387 -5.12 -14.11 -8.24
CA CYS A 387 -5.99 -14.92 -7.41
C CYS A 387 -5.91 -14.71 -5.87
N GLY A 388 -5.59 -13.53 -5.32
CA GLY A 388 -5.93 -13.32 -3.89
C GLY A 388 -5.06 -12.47 -2.96
N GLY A 389 -4.21 -11.55 -3.42
CA GLY A 389 -3.41 -10.75 -2.47
C GLY A 389 -4.28 -9.91 -1.52
N GLN A 390 -4.04 -9.98 -0.21
CA GLN A 390 -4.67 -9.09 0.80
C GLN A 390 -3.65 -8.09 1.33
N TRP A 391 -4.10 -7.02 1.99
CA TRP A 391 -3.17 -6.23 2.80
C TRP A 391 -2.67 -7.08 3.98
N PRO A 392 -1.37 -7.09 4.32
CA PRO A 392 -0.28 -6.25 3.78
C PRO A 392 0.55 -6.89 2.64
N GLU A 393 0.10 -7.99 2.01
CA GLU A 393 0.83 -8.76 0.99
C GLU A 393 1.05 -8.04 -0.35
N ARG A 394 0.49 -6.83 -0.53
CA ARG A 394 0.68 -6.01 -1.73
C ARG A 394 2.16 -5.65 -1.92
N ASP A 395 2.68 -5.91 -3.11
CA ASP A 395 4.05 -5.60 -3.52
C ASP A 395 4.07 -5.22 -5.02
N PRO A 396 4.05 -3.92 -5.34
CA PRO A 396 4.05 -3.43 -6.73
C PRO A 396 5.29 -3.79 -7.55
N TYR A 397 6.41 -4.11 -6.91
CA TYR A 397 7.66 -4.46 -7.59
C TYR A 397 7.72 -5.94 -7.96
N LYS A 398 6.98 -6.78 -7.23
CA LYS A 398 6.89 -8.21 -7.48
C LYS A 398 5.68 -8.60 -8.32
N TYR A 399 4.55 -7.93 -8.12
CA TYR A 399 3.27 -8.24 -8.73
C TYR A 399 2.89 -7.17 -9.75
N GLU A 400 3.63 -7.11 -10.86
CA GLU A 400 3.47 -6.06 -11.85
C GLU A 400 2.04 -5.98 -12.39
N THR A 401 1.47 -4.78 -12.33
CA THR A 401 0.14 -4.48 -12.85
C THR A 401 0.27 -3.43 -13.94
N VAL A 402 -0.13 -3.77 -15.16
CA VAL A 402 0.12 -2.98 -16.37
C VAL A 402 -1.19 -2.41 -16.90
N LEU A 403 -1.26 -1.09 -17.04
CA LEU A 403 -2.26 -0.40 -17.87
C LEU A 403 -1.65 -0.20 -19.25
N SER A 404 -2.19 -0.90 -20.25
CA SER A 404 -1.61 -0.95 -21.60
C SER A 404 -2.52 -0.30 -22.63
N GLY A 405 -1.92 0.58 -23.43
CA GLY A 405 -2.54 1.18 -24.61
C GLY A 405 -2.48 0.31 -25.88
N ASP A 406 -1.74 -0.81 -25.87
CA ASP A 406 -1.63 -1.76 -27.00
C ASP A 406 -2.92 -2.58 -27.14
N LEU A 407 -3.91 -2.05 -27.87
CA LEU A 407 -5.28 -2.58 -27.87
C LEU A 407 -5.41 -3.91 -28.61
N SER A 408 -4.59 -4.12 -29.64
CA SER A 408 -4.57 -5.34 -30.46
C SER A 408 -3.55 -6.37 -29.99
N THR A 409 -2.70 -6.04 -29.01
CA THR A 409 -1.66 -6.92 -28.44
C THR A 409 -0.64 -7.37 -29.49
N ASP A 410 -0.37 -6.53 -30.49
CA ASP A 410 0.44 -6.86 -31.68
C ASP A 410 1.72 -6.00 -31.82
N ASP A 411 1.95 -5.08 -30.90
CA ASP A 411 3.09 -4.15 -30.92
C ASP A 411 4.47 -4.85 -30.89
N GLY A 412 4.51 -6.08 -30.37
CA GLY A 412 5.74 -6.85 -30.17
C GLY A 412 6.71 -6.15 -29.20
N ILE A 413 7.95 -6.64 -29.11
CA ILE A 413 8.95 -6.06 -28.20
C ILE A 413 9.38 -4.64 -28.59
N ASN A 414 9.20 -4.27 -29.86
CA ASN A 414 9.64 -2.99 -30.41
C ASN A 414 8.56 -1.90 -30.44
N PHE A 415 7.32 -2.23 -30.07
CA PHE A 415 6.17 -1.32 -30.25
C PHE A 415 6.16 -0.70 -31.65
N ALA A 416 6.31 -1.55 -32.66
CA ALA A 416 6.39 -1.14 -34.06
C ALA A 416 5.00 -0.94 -34.70
N GLN A 417 3.93 -1.39 -34.04
CA GLN A 417 2.58 -1.48 -34.62
C GLN A 417 1.55 -0.57 -33.94
N ARG A 418 1.98 0.53 -33.30
CA ARG A 418 1.18 1.43 -32.43
C ARG A 418 -0.05 2.12 -33.05
N SER A 419 -0.44 1.79 -34.26
CA SER A 419 -1.46 2.49 -35.04
C SER A 419 -2.88 2.37 -34.47
N ASP A 420 -3.15 1.29 -33.75
CA ASP A 420 -4.38 0.97 -33.04
C ASP A 420 -4.32 1.33 -31.55
N ASN A 421 -3.15 1.73 -31.04
CA ASN A 421 -2.99 2.02 -29.63
C ASN A 421 -3.87 3.17 -29.15
N SER A 422 -4.26 3.09 -27.88
CA SER A 422 -4.99 4.17 -27.19
C SER A 422 -4.25 5.50 -27.31
N TYR A 423 -4.98 6.59 -27.52
CA TYR A 423 -4.40 7.92 -27.50
C TYR A 423 -3.90 8.27 -26.09
N HIS A 424 -4.70 7.97 -25.06
CA HIS A 424 -4.37 8.17 -23.66
C HIS A 424 -4.67 6.87 -22.90
N VAL A 425 -3.66 6.25 -22.30
CA VAL A 425 -3.91 5.07 -21.47
C VAL A 425 -4.74 5.45 -20.25
N VAL A 426 -4.37 6.54 -19.59
CA VAL A 426 -5.03 7.08 -18.39
C VAL A 426 -5.45 8.52 -18.61
N THR A 427 -6.59 8.91 -18.04
CA THR A 427 -7.05 10.31 -18.02
C THR A 427 -7.38 10.73 -16.59
N ALA A 428 -7.09 11.99 -16.26
CA ALA A 428 -7.38 12.57 -14.95
C ALA A 428 -8.10 13.93 -15.09
N ASP A 429 -8.87 14.10 -16.17
CA ASP A 429 -9.55 15.36 -16.48
C ASP A 429 -10.50 15.76 -15.35
N GLY A 430 -10.28 16.96 -14.79
CA GLY A 430 -11.11 17.56 -13.75
C GLY A 430 -11.12 16.88 -12.37
N THR A 431 -10.18 15.98 -12.09
CA THR A 431 -10.15 15.29 -10.78
C THR A 431 -9.53 16.14 -9.66
N ASP A 432 -9.80 15.83 -8.40
CA ASP A 432 -9.08 16.39 -7.25
C ASP A 432 -8.03 15.41 -6.67
N ALA A 433 -7.38 15.81 -5.56
CA ALA A 433 -6.34 15.02 -4.92
C ALA A 433 -6.79 13.69 -4.31
N THR A 434 -8.11 13.46 -4.21
CA THR A 434 -8.69 12.21 -3.73
C THR A 434 -8.80 11.15 -4.83
N ALA A 435 -8.61 11.51 -6.10
CA ALA A 435 -8.39 10.56 -7.17
C ALA A 435 -6.94 10.02 -7.08
N MET A 436 -6.80 8.73 -6.72
CA MET A 436 -5.50 8.13 -6.46
C MET A 436 -5.19 6.97 -7.40
N LEU A 437 -3.96 6.91 -7.90
CA LEU A 437 -3.42 5.79 -8.67
C LEU A 437 -2.05 5.39 -8.11
N ASP A 438 -1.90 4.12 -7.71
CA ASP A 438 -0.69 3.61 -7.06
C ASP A 438 -0.25 2.23 -7.58
N GLY A 439 1.00 2.11 -7.99
CA GLY A 439 1.65 0.81 -8.26
C GLY A 439 1.33 0.20 -9.62
N PHE A 440 1.31 1.02 -10.68
CA PHE A 440 1.04 0.58 -12.05
C PHE A 440 2.17 0.93 -13.01
N THR A 441 2.41 0.04 -13.98
CA THR A 441 3.10 0.35 -15.23
C THR A 441 2.10 0.89 -16.25
N ILE A 442 2.33 2.07 -16.81
CA ILE A 442 1.53 2.71 -17.85
C ILE A 442 2.34 2.74 -19.14
N THR A 443 1.90 1.98 -20.14
CA THR A 443 2.66 1.76 -21.38
C THR A 443 1.78 1.73 -22.63
N GLY A 444 2.40 1.90 -23.79
CA GLY A 444 1.74 1.70 -25.08
C GLY A 444 0.80 2.81 -25.50
N GLY A 445 0.77 3.96 -24.83
CA GLY A 445 0.05 5.12 -25.33
C GLY A 445 0.64 5.68 -26.63
N ASN A 446 -0.22 6.11 -27.57
CA ASN A 446 0.21 6.73 -28.83
C ASN A 446 -0.72 7.90 -29.24
N ALA A 447 -0.52 9.05 -28.60
CA ALA A 447 -1.26 10.28 -28.87
C ALA A 447 -0.78 10.97 -30.16
N ASN A 448 -1.15 10.41 -31.32
CA ASN A 448 -0.81 10.91 -32.66
C ASN A 448 -2.02 11.42 -33.47
N GLY A 449 -3.13 11.69 -32.78
CA GLY A 449 -4.34 12.25 -33.38
C GLY A 449 -4.35 13.79 -33.35
N SER A 450 -5.44 14.38 -33.84
CA SER A 450 -5.63 15.84 -33.79
C SER A 450 -6.19 16.31 -32.45
N GLY A 451 -5.81 17.51 -32.01
CA GLY A 451 -6.38 18.13 -30.81
C GLY A 451 -5.94 17.41 -29.54
N ILE A 452 -6.89 17.06 -28.67
CA ILE A 452 -6.60 16.32 -27.42
C ILE A 452 -5.96 14.95 -27.70
N ASN A 453 -6.27 14.32 -28.83
CA ASN A 453 -5.71 13.01 -29.18
C ASN A 453 -4.21 13.06 -29.60
N GLY A 454 -3.59 14.24 -29.59
CA GLY A 454 -2.18 14.46 -29.89
C GLY A 454 -1.29 14.62 -28.66
N ILE A 455 -1.85 14.60 -27.44
CA ILE A 455 -1.16 15.00 -26.22
C ILE A 455 -1.32 13.96 -25.10
N GLY A 456 -0.30 13.70 -24.29
CA GLY A 456 -0.42 12.80 -23.13
C GLY A 456 -0.60 11.33 -23.51
N GLY A 457 0.44 10.71 -24.05
CA GLY A 457 0.37 9.31 -24.50
C GLY A 457 0.06 8.35 -23.36
N GLY A 458 0.86 8.37 -22.31
CA GLY A 458 0.58 7.59 -21.10
C GLY A 458 -0.59 8.17 -20.30
N MET A 459 -0.55 9.47 -20.03
CA MET A 459 -1.61 10.16 -19.30
C MET A 459 -1.91 11.56 -19.83
N TYR A 460 -3.20 11.87 -19.96
CA TYR A 460 -3.71 13.22 -20.18
C TYR A 460 -4.41 13.75 -18.91
N ASN A 461 -3.92 14.86 -18.39
CA ASN A 461 -4.49 15.56 -17.23
C ASN A 461 -4.84 17.00 -17.61
N ASN A 462 -6.11 17.37 -17.45
CA ASN A 462 -6.59 18.72 -17.71
C ASN A 462 -7.40 19.22 -16.52
N SER A 463 -6.96 20.32 -15.92
CA SER A 463 -7.54 20.89 -14.69
C SER A 463 -7.72 19.88 -13.55
N GLY A 464 -6.92 18.81 -13.53
CA GLY A 464 -6.97 17.78 -12.50
C GLY A 464 -5.79 17.83 -11.54
N ASP A 465 -6.03 17.46 -10.28
CA ASP A 465 -5.07 17.47 -9.18
C ASP A 465 -4.80 16.05 -8.59
N PRO A 466 -4.70 14.97 -9.40
CA PRO A 466 -4.63 13.60 -8.87
C PRO A 466 -3.37 13.34 -8.03
N THR A 467 -3.47 12.35 -7.14
CA THR A 467 -2.32 11.80 -6.39
C THR A 467 -1.80 10.54 -7.07
N LEU A 468 -0.57 10.59 -7.58
CA LEU A 468 0.05 9.55 -8.41
C LEU A 468 1.30 9.01 -7.69
N THR A 469 1.32 7.72 -7.37
CA THR A 469 2.40 7.12 -6.54
C THR A 469 2.92 5.81 -7.12
N ASN A 470 4.22 5.55 -7.03
CA ASN A 470 4.83 4.28 -7.48
C ASN A 470 4.44 3.88 -8.92
N LEU A 471 4.35 4.87 -9.84
CA LEU A 471 3.96 4.64 -11.23
C LEU A 471 5.17 4.55 -12.15
N ILE A 472 5.09 3.69 -13.15
CA ILE A 472 6.09 3.58 -14.21
C ILE A 472 5.45 3.99 -15.54
N PHE A 473 5.80 5.16 -16.05
CA PHE A 473 5.44 5.59 -17.41
C PHE A 473 6.53 5.17 -18.38
N ILE A 474 6.25 4.20 -19.24
CA ILE A 474 7.25 3.62 -20.13
C ILE A 474 6.74 3.47 -21.56
N ARG A 475 7.60 3.75 -22.55
CA ARG A 475 7.32 3.50 -23.97
C ARG A 475 6.05 4.17 -24.51
N ASN A 476 5.66 5.32 -23.97
CA ASN A 476 4.54 6.09 -24.48
C ASN A 476 4.99 7.14 -25.52
N ASN A 477 4.15 7.41 -26.51
CA ASN A 477 4.41 8.35 -27.60
C ASN A 477 3.31 9.42 -27.71
N ALA A 478 3.66 10.67 -27.97
CA ALA A 478 2.71 11.76 -28.19
C ALA A 478 3.27 12.88 -29.07
N GLU A 479 2.46 13.83 -29.55
CA GLU A 479 3.01 15.11 -30.01
C GLU A 479 3.54 15.93 -28.83
N LYS A 480 2.86 15.91 -27.68
CA LYS A 480 3.30 16.59 -26.45
C LYS A 480 3.07 15.72 -25.22
N GLY A 481 4.08 15.60 -24.35
CA GLY A 481 3.96 14.82 -23.13
C GLY A 481 3.85 13.33 -23.43
N GLY A 482 4.95 12.71 -23.84
CA GLY A 482 4.96 11.29 -24.22
C GLY A 482 4.46 10.42 -23.08
N GLY A 483 5.06 10.56 -21.90
CA GLY A 483 4.59 9.95 -20.66
C GLY A 483 3.33 10.61 -20.11
N MET A 484 3.37 11.92 -19.87
CA MET A 484 2.26 12.68 -19.30
C MET A 484 2.15 14.09 -19.89
N TYR A 485 0.93 14.53 -20.17
CA TYR A 485 0.58 15.92 -20.45
C TYR A 485 -0.32 16.48 -19.34
N ASN A 486 0.08 17.59 -18.73
CA ASN A 486 -0.69 18.32 -17.73
C ASN A 486 -1.07 19.70 -18.27
N ASP A 487 -2.35 20.07 -18.21
CA ASP A 487 -2.85 21.41 -18.54
C ASP A 487 -3.67 21.98 -17.38
N ALA A 488 -3.25 23.12 -16.85
CA ALA A 488 -3.90 23.84 -15.74
C ALA A 488 -4.19 23.02 -14.45
N GLY A 489 -3.70 21.78 -14.35
CA GLY A 489 -3.83 20.90 -13.18
C GLY A 489 -2.65 20.98 -12.22
N ASN A 490 -2.83 20.47 -11.01
CA ASN A 490 -1.82 20.45 -9.94
C ASN A 490 -1.50 19.02 -9.44
N PRO A 491 -1.12 18.08 -10.32
CA PRO A 491 -0.88 16.69 -9.93
C PRO A 491 0.31 16.59 -8.98
N THR A 492 0.23 15.64 -8.05
CA THR A 492 1.34 15.26 -7.17
C THR A 492 1.86 13.89 -7.55
N LEU A 493 3.11 13.81 -8.00
CA LEU A 493 3.79 12.57 -8.38
C LEU A 493 4.84 12.22 -7.33
N ARG A 494 4.78 10.98 -6.82
CA ARG A 494 5.71 10.45 -5.82
C ARG A 494 6.26 9.10 -6.24
N ASN A 495 7.57 8.89 -6.11
CA ASN A 495 8.20 7.59 -6.38
C ASN A 495 7.89 7.07 -7.80
N CYS A 496 7.75 7.98 -8.77
CA CYS A 496 7.38 7.60 -10.14
C CYS A 496 8.61 7.57 -11.06
N ARG A 497 8.55 6.69 -12.06
CA ARG A 497 9.56 6.55 -13.11
C ARG A 497 8.98 6.94 -14.46
N PHE A 498 9.73 7.73 -15.23
CA PHE A 498 9.44 8.00 -16.64
C PHE A 498 10.64 7.56 -17.48
N SER A 499 10.45 6.59 -18.37
CA SER A 499 11.54 6.08 -19.19
C SER A 499 11.14 5.66 -20.59
N GLY A 500 12.00 5.91 -21.59
CA GLY A 500 11.75 5.50 -22.96
C GLY A 500 10.46 6.10 -23.57
N ASN A 501 9.98 7.24 -23.05
CA ASN A 501 8.85 7.95 -23.63
C ASN A 501 9.34 8.92 -24.71
N ALA A 502 8.52 9.13 -25.74
CA ALA A 502 8.86 9.97 -26.89
C ALA A 502 7.80 11.04 -27.15
N ALA A 503 8.22 12.25 -27.48
CA ALA A 503 7.32 13.29 -27.97
C ALA A 503 8.00 14.32 -28.89
N PHE A 504 7.22 15.26 -29.43
CA PHE A 504 7.82 16.45 -30.05
C PHE A 504 8.28 17.46 -28.98
N PHE A 505 7.48 17.66 -27.94
CA PHE A 505 7.82 18.45 -26.75
C PHE A 505 7.51 17.64 -25.47
N GLY A 506 8.41 17.68 -24.47
CA GLY A 506 8.15 16.98 -23.21
C GLY A 506 8.14 15.47 -23.40
N GLY A 507 9.30 14.87 -23.66
CA GLY A 507 9.42 13.43 -23.92
C GLY A 507 8.79 12.60 -22.80
N ALA A 508 9.16 12.91 -21.55
CA ALA A 508 8.49 12.38 -20.36
C ALA A 508 7.26 13.20 -19.97
N ILE A 509 7.45 14.48 -19.60
CA ILE A 509 6.37 15.31 -19.05
C ILE A 509 6.26 16.63 -19.83
N TYR A 510 5.03 17.01 -20.18
CA TYR A 510 4.69 18.36 -20.62
C TYR A 510 3.75 19.00 -19.58
N ASN A 511 4.12 20.15 -19.05
CA ASN A 511 3.30 20.94 -18.14
C ASN A 511 2.92 22.28 -18.78
N LEU A 512 1.63 22.49 -19.02
CA LEU A 512 1.04 23.74 -19.52
C LEU A 512 0.24 24.39 -18.40
N GLN A 513 0.54 25.63 -18.01
CA GLN A 513 -0.29 26.44 -17.09
C GLN A 513 -0.56 25.86 -15.69
N GLY A 514 -0.16 24.62 -15.41
CA GLY A 514 -0.41 23.89 -14.18
C GLY A 514 0.78 23.90 -13.21
N ARG A 515 0.59 23.26 -12.06
CA ARG A 515 1.58 23.13 -10.99
C ARG A 515 1.92 21.67 -10.71
N CYS A 516 2.94 21.14 -11.37
CA CYS A 516 3.40 19.78 -11.09
C CYS A 516 4.28 19.75 -9.83
N THR A 517 3.92 18.90 -8.86
CA THR A 517 4.78 18.58 -7.71
C THR A 517 5.41 17.20 -7.92
N LEU A 518 6.73 17.15 -8.01
CA LEU A 518 7.51 16.00 -8.42
C LEU A 518 8.46 15.61 -7.27
N ILE A 519 8.24 14.45 -6.66
CA ILE A 519 8.98 14.02 -5.47
C ILE A 519 9.50 12.62 -5.75
N ASN A 520 10.80 12.40 -5.53
CA ASN A 520 11.42 11.09 -5.71
C ASN A 520 11.14 10.54 -7.13
N LEU A 521 11.43 11.31 -8.18
CA LEU A 521 11.22 10.85 -9.55
C LEU A 521 12.51 10.34 -10.18
N THR A 522 12.40 9.30 -11.01
CA THR A 522 13.46 8.93 -11.96
C THR A 522 12.98 9.18 -13.38
N VAL A 523 13.49 10.24 -14.02
CA VAL A 523 13.18 10.62 -15.40
C VAL A 523 14.40 10.34 -16.28
N ASN A 524 14.37 9.24 -17.03
CA ASN A 524 15.55 8.76 -17.76
C ASN A 524 15.27 8.28 -19.19
N GLY A 525 16.14 8.64 -20.13
CA GLY A 525 16.10 8.08 -21.49
C GLY A 525 14.86 8.45 -22.29
N ASN A 526 14.19 9.56 -21.94
CA ASN A 526 13.05 10.07 -22.68
C ASN A 526 13.53 10.99 -23.81
N ASN A 527 12.85 10.95 -24.94
CA ASN A 527 13.25 11.65 -26.15
C ASN A 527 12.22 12.71 -26.55
N ALA A 528 12.65 13.96 -26.72
CA ALA A 528 11.86 15.01 -27.35
C ALA A 528 12.50 15.46 -28.66
N SER A 529 11.72 15.57 -29.72
CA SER A 529 12.25 16.05 -31.02
C SER A 529 12.72 17.51 -30.98
N PHE A 530 12.27 18.31 -30.00
CA PHE A 530 12.62 19.72 -29.91
C PHE A 530 13.04 20.17 -28.50
N TYR A 531 12.10 20.28 -27.55
CA TYR A 531 12.40 20.76 -26.19
C TYR A 531 11.97 19.78 -25.11
N GLY A 532 12.76 19.74 -24.02
CA GLY A 532 12.34 19.09 -22.78
C GLY A 532 12.26 17.58 -22.93
N GLY A 533 13.40 16.89 -23.10
CA GLY A 533 13.42 15.42 -23.14
C GLY A 533 12.82 14.84 -21.86
N GLY A 534 13.27 15.34 -20.70
CA GLY A 534 12.67 15.03 -19.40
C GLY A 534 11.38 15.79 -19.13
N LEU A 535 11.45 17.12 -19.01
CA LEU A 535 10.28 17.95 -18.73
C LEU A 535 10.24 19.22 -19.59
N TYR A 536 9.08 19.52 -20.16
CA TYR A 536 8.78 20.78 -20.82
C TYR A 536 7.74 21.56 -20.01
N ASN A 537 8.12 22.70 -19.45
CA ASN A 537 7.26 23.56 -18.64
C ASN A 537 6.95 24.85 -19.39
N GLN A 538 5.67 25.10 -19.66
CA GLN A 538 5.18 26.26 -20.40
C GLN A 538 4.06 26.96 -19.63
N GLN A 539 4.19 28.27 -19.43
CA GLN A 539 3.28 29.09 -18.62
C GLN A 539 2.95 28.50 -17.23
N GLY A 540 3.76 27.57 -16.73
CA GLY A 540 3.44 26.73 -15.58
C GLY A 540 4.49 26.75 -14.48
N HIS A 541 4.26 25.97 -13.44
CA HIS A 541 5.16 25.76 -12.32
C HIS A 541 5.52 24.28 -12.18
N ALA A 542 6.82 23.99 -12.08
CA ALA A 542 7.31 22.65 -11.75
C ALA A 542 8.18 22.72 -10.49
N ALA A 543 7.85 21.92 -9.47
CA ALA A 543 8.65 21.78 -8.27
C ALA A 543 9.17 20.34 -8.18
N SER A 544 10.50 20.17 -8.20
CA SER A 544 11.15 18.85 -8.17
C SER A 544 12.04 18.72 -6.95
N THR A 545 11.88 17.63 -6.21
CA THR A 545 12.69 17.30 -5.04
C THR A 545 13.13 15.83 -5.06
N ASN A 546 14.34 15.53 -4.61
CA ASN A 546 14.89 14.16 -4.51
C ASN A 546 14.84 13.37 -5.82
N SER A 547 14.92 14.05 -6.96
CA SER A 547 14.64 13.43 -8.26
C SER A 547 15.88 13.36 -9.13
N ILE A 548 15.91 12.37 -10.03
CA ILE A 548 17.00 12.15 -10.97
C ILE A 548 16.47 12.41 -12.39
N PHE A 549 17.11 13.34 -13.11
CA PHE A 549 16.88 13.63 -14.52
C PHE A 549 18.16 13.37 -15.30
N TRP A 550 18.20 12.23 -16.01
CA TRP A 550 19.44 11.72 -16.60
C TRP A 550 19.22 11.08 -17.96
N ALA A 551 20.15 11.26 -18.90
CA ALA A 551 20.16 10.66 -20.23
C ALA A 551 18.88 10.91 -21.07
N ASN A 552 18.10 11.94 -20.74
CA ASN A 552 17.04 12.41 -21.63
C ASN A 552 17.66 13.15 -22.84
N THR A 553 17.00 13.10 -23.99
CA THR A 553 17.47 13.69 -25.24
C THR A 553 16.49 14.71 -25.79
N ALA A 554 16.99 15.85 -26.25
CA ALA A 554 16.25 16.86 -26.98
C ALA A 554 17.19 17.78 -27.75
N VAL A 555 16.67 18.59 -28.68
CA VAL A 555 17.46 19.63 -29.36
C VAL A 555 17.91 20.69 -28.35
N GLN A 556 17.03 21.09 -27.43
CA GLN A 556 17.30 22.08 -26.39
C GLN A 556 16.62 21.68 -25.07
N GLY A 557 17.27 21.96 -23.94
CA GLY A 557 16.74 21.63 -22.60
C GLY A 557 16.49 20.14 -22.44
N MET A 558 17.54 19.33 -22.61
CA MET A 558 17.44 17.86 -22.60
C MET A 558 16.75 17.34 -21.32
N GLN A 559 17.17 17.83 -20.16
CA GLN A 559 16.56 17.45 -18.88
C GLN A 559 15.30 18.28 -18.61
N LEU A 560 15.38 19.60 -18.79
CA LEU A 560 14.30 20.53 -18.52
C LEU A 560 14.33 21.73 -19.47
N ALA A 561 13.15 22.13 -19.94
CA ALA A 561 12.90 23.37 -20.67
C ALA A 561 11.83 24.21 -19.96
N ILE A 562 12.12 25.49 -19.71
CA ILE A 562 11.29 26.44 -18.96
C ILE A 562 10.95 27.63 -19.87
N ILE A 563 9.73 27.63 -20.41
CA ILE A 563 9.32 28.43 -21.57
C ILE A 563 8.13 29.34 -21.20
N ASP A 564 8.02 30.51 -21.84
CA ASP A 564 6.85 31.40 -21.76
C ASP A 564 6.37 31.74 -20.34
N ASN A 565 7.15 32.52 -19.58
CA ASN A 565 6.79 32.97 -18.22
C ASN A 565 6.58 31.81 -17.22
N SER A 566 7.35 30.73 -17.39
CA SER A 566 7.30 29.58 -16.49
C SER A 566 8.25 29.72 -15.30
N THR A 567 7.97 28.95 -14.25
CA THR A 567 8.86 28.84 -13.08
C THR A 567 9.21 27.37 -12.81
N ALA A 568 10.46 27.09 -12.47
CA ALA A 568 10.84 25.79 -11.93
C ALA A 568 11.61 25.96 -10.62
N VAL A 569 11.34 25.09 -9.65
CA VAL A 569 12.03 25.01 -8.36
C VAL A 569 12.64 23.63 -8.26
N ILE A 570 13.97 23.56 -8.14
CA ILE A 570 14.74 22.32 -8.15
C ILE A 570 15.58 22.28 -6.87
N ASP A 571 15.34 21.29 -6.03
CA ASP A 571 16.04 21.09 -4.75
C ASP A 571 16.41 19.61 -4.59
N TYR A 572 17.59 19.30 -4.06
CA TYR A 572 18.03 17.92 -3.79
C TYR A 572 17.84 16.97 -4.99
N CYS A 573 18.10 17.43 -6.20
CA CYS A 573 17.95 16.62 -7.42
C CYS A 573 19.30 16.35 -8.08
N ASN A 574 19.37 15.25 -8.82
CA ASN A 574 20.48 14.97 -9.72
C ASN A 574 20.08 15.29 -11.17
N PHE A 575 20.69 16.32 -11.76
CA PHE A 575 20.37 16.81 -13.10
C PHE A 575 21.60 16.78 -13.99
N GLN A 576 21.53 15.99 -15.06
CA GLN A 576 22.63 15.87 -16.01
C GLN A 576 22.99 17.21 -16.66
N GLY A 577 24.24 17.62 -16.52
CA GLY A 577 24.77 18.90 -17.01
C GLY A 577 24.43 20.11 -16.12
N GLY A 578 23.85 19.87 -14.94
CA GLY A 578 23.54 20.90 -13.95
C GLY A 578 22.58 21.99 -14.47
N PRO A 579 22.61 23.19 -13.87
CA PRO A 579 21.70 24.27 -14.25
C PRO A 579 21.96 24.81 -15.66
N ASP A 580 23.19 24.69 -16.16
CA ASP A 580 23.59 25.19 -17.48
C ASP A 580 23.00 24.38 -18.63
N ALA A 581 22.62 23.12 -18.38
CA ALA A 581 21.95 22.25 -19.36
C ALA A 581 20.42 22.47 -19.44
N ILE A 582 19.86 23.32 -18.57
CA ILE A 582 18.44 23.66 -18.55
C ILE A 582 18.17 24.81 -19.51
N GLN A 583 17.21 24.61 -20.41
CA GLN A 583 16.78 25.69 -21.29
C GLN A 583 15.84 26.63 -20.53
N VAL A 584 16.21 27.90 -20.40
CA VAL A 584 15.36 28.93 -19.78
C VAL A 584 15.14 30.08 -20.77
N GLU A 585 13.90 30.29 -21.19
CA GLU A 585 13.55 31.38 -22.11
C GLU A 585 13.32 32.73 -21.40
N GLN A 586 13.24 33.78 -22.20
CA GLN A 586 13.02 35.14 -21.71
C GLN A 586 11.70 35.23 -20.91
N ASN A 587 11.80 35.82 -19.70
CA ASN A 587 10.72 35.95 -18.71
C ASN A 587 10.35 34.69 -17.92
N SER A 588 11.02 33.56 -18.17
CA SER A 588 10.96 32.39 -17.29
C SER A 588 11.99 32.49 -16.15
N THR A 589 11.77 31.74 -15.06
CA THR A 589 12.68 31.72 -13.90
C THR A 589 12.99 30.30 -13.45
N LEU A 590 14.28 29.98 -13.33
CA LEU A 590 14.78 28.79 -12.64
C LEU A 590 15.22 29.18 -11.23
N PHE A 591 14.64 28.55 -10.23
CA PHE A 591 15.12 28.55 -8.84
C PHE A 591 15.95 27.28 -8.63
N TRP A 592 17.25 27.43 -8.76
CA TRP A 592 18.21 26.38 -8.43
C TRP A 592 18.52 26.44 -6.94
N GLY A 593 17.88 25.56 -6.18
CA GLY A 593 18.01 25.50 -4.74
C GLY A 593 19.18 24.62 -4.27
N ASP A 594 19.08 24.15 -3.04
CA ASP A 594 20.19 23.48 -2.35
C ASP A 594 20.25 21.97 -2.67
N GLY A 595 21.38 21.32 -2.40
CA GLY A 595 21.54 19.85 -2.51
C GLY A 595 21.48 19.27 -3.93
N ASN A 596 21.44 20.11 -4.97
CA ASN A 596 21.41 19.64 -6.35
C ASN A 596 22.80 19.21 -6.82
N ILE A 597 22.88 18.05 -7.46
CA ILE A 597 24.11 17.45 -7.97
C ILE A 597 24.03 17.20 -9.47
N ASP A 598 25.19 17.04 -10.11
CA ASP A 598 25.34 16.61 -11.51
C ASP A 598 26.41 15.52 -11.55
N ILE A 599 25.97 14.28 -11.34
CA ILE A 599 26.84 13.12 -11.36
C ILE A 599 26.12 11.93 -11.95
N ASP A 600 26.84 11.04 -12.60
CA ASP A 600 26.27 9.76 -13.04
C ASP A 600 25.53 9.08 -11.86
N PRO A 601 24.21 8.84 -11.99
CA PRO A 601 23.43 8.15 -10.98
C PRO A 601 23.94 6.74 -10.69
N LEU A 602 24.73 6.14 -11.59
CA LEU A 602 25.21 4.77 -11.46
C LEU A 602 24.04 3.81 -11.22
N PHE A 603 23.03 3.88 -12.09
CA PHE A 603 21.97 2.88 -12.13
C PHE A 603 22.56 1.49 -12.37
N THR A 604 21.92 0.47 -11.81
CA THR A 604 22.30 -0.93 -11.96
C THR A 604 22.40 -1.30 -13.43
N LYS A 605 21.34 -1.00 -14.18
CA LYS A 605 21.27 -1.16 -15.63
C LYS A 605 20.35 -0.08 -16.18
N THR A 606 20.89 0.88 -16.91
CA THR A 606 20.05 1.87 -17.61
C THR A 606 19.27 1.19 -18.72
N GLY A 607 18.01 1.59 -18.90
CA GLY A 607 17.30 1.31 -20.14
C GLY A 607 17.94 2.10 -21.28
N PHE A 608 17.79 1.61 -22.50
CA PHE A 608 18.37 2.23 -23.68
C PHE A 608 17.51 1.97 -24.91
N TRP A 609 17.66 2.85 -25.90
CA TRP A 609 17.13 2.66 -27.23
C TRP A 609 18.11 1.78 -28.02
N ASP A 610 17.69 0.56 -28.35
CA ASP A 610 18.47 -0.39 -29.14
C ASP A 610 18.14 -0.23 -30.64
N PRO A 611 19.11 0.12 -31.49
CA PRO A 611 18.93 0.15 -32.93
C PRO A 611 18.83 -1.28 -33.46
N ASN A 612 17.84 -1.55 -34.31
CA ASN A 612 17.60 -2.91 -34.81
C ASN A 612 18.68 -3.33 -35.84
N GLY A 613 19.86 -3.73 -35.36
CA GLY A 613 20.89 -4.43 -36.14
C GLY A 613 21.83 -3.58 -37.03
N THR A 614 22.30 -2.40 -36.57
CA THR A 614 23.37 -1.51 -37.12
C THR A 614 23.46 -1.38 -38.67
N GLU A 615 23.34 -0.24 -39.35
CA GLU A 615 23.73 1.17 -39.10
C GLU A 615 22.66 2.16 -39.64
N GLU A 616 22.55 3.33 -38.99
CA GLU A 616 21.99 4.61 -39.48
C GLU A 616 20.53 4.68 -40.02
N ILE A 617 19.52 4.25 -39.25
CA ILE A 617 18.16 4.79 -39.43
C ILE A 617 17.52 5.09 -38.06
N ALA A 618 17.29 6.36 -37.73
CA ALA A 618 16.72 6.79 -36.45
C ALA A 618 15.21 6.46 -36.25
N SER A 619 14.64 5.54 -37.03
CA SER A 619 13.19 5.27 -37.06
C SER A 619 12.81 3.86 -36.62
N ASP A 620 13.75 3.05 -36.13
CA ASP A 620 13.51 1.67 -35.71
C ASP A 620 14.13 1.29 -34.35
N ASP A 621 14.55 2.28 -33.57
CA ASP A 621 15.06 2.07 -32.21
C ASP A 621 13.93 1.57 -31.29
N PHE A 622 14.18 0.50 -30.51
CA PHE A 622 13.25 0.04 -29.48
C PHE A 622 13.82 0.21 -28.07
N TRP A 623 12.97 0.54 -27.11
CA TRP A 623 13.41 0.74 -25.73
C TRP A 623 13.53 -0.60 -24.99
N VAL A 624 14.75 -0.95 -24.59
CA VAL A 624 15.05 -2.03 -23.65
C VAL A 624 14.96 -1.46 -22.24
N ASP A 625 14.13 -2.06 -21.39
CA ASP A 625 13.97 -1.57 -20.02
C ASP A 625 15.19 -1.89 -19.14
N GLY A 626 15.43 -1.01 -18.17
CA GLY A 626 16.55 -1.08 -17.24
C GLY A 626 16.15 -1.41 -15.80
N ASP A 627 17.15 -1.75 -15.00
CA ASP A 627 17.07 -1.75 -13.54
C ASP A 627 17.60 -0.41 -13.01
N TYR A 628 16.66 0.42 -12.56
CA TYR A 628 16.91 1.80 -12.13
C TYR A 628 17.29 1.94 -10.66
N HIS A 629 17.54 0.84 -9.96
CA HIS A 629 18.12 0.92 -8.64
C HIS A 629 19.57 1.39 -8.69
N LEU A 630 20.00 2.14 -7.68
CA LEU A 630 21.36 2.64 -7.57
C LEU A 630 22.36 1.50 -7.27
N LYS A 631 23.60 1.60 -7.80
CA LYS A 631 24.69 0.66 -7.48
C LYS A 631 25.18 0.87 -6.05
N SER A 632 25.46 -0.22 -5.33
CA SER A 632 26.01 -0.19 -3.97
C SER A 632 27.01 -1.32 -3.68
N GLN A 633 28.12 -0.96 -3.03
CA GLN A 633 29.11 -1.92 -2.53
C GLN A 633 28.61 -2.75 -1.33
N GLN A 634 27.50 -2.38 -0.68
CA GLN A 634 27.01 -3.04 0.54
C GLN A 634 26.21 -4.34 0.30
N LYS A 635 26.20 -4.82 -0.95
CA LYS A 635 25.36 -5.90 -1.50
C LYS A 635 23.89 -5.49 -1.67
N ARG A 636 23.43 -5.42 -2.93
CA ARG A 636 22.03 -5.24 -3.32
C ARG A 636 21.38 -6.55 -3.73
N TRP A 637 20.06 -6.68 -3.57
CA TRP A 637 19.30 -7.78 -4.16
C TRP A 637 19.21 -7.56 -5.68
N ASP A 638 19.74 -8.49 -6.46
CA ASP A 638 19.63 -8.49 -7.92
C ASP A 638 18.63 -9.57 -8.35
N PRO A 639 17.39 -9.21 -8.76
CA PRO A 639 16.40 -10.17 -9.23
C PRO A 639 16.80 -10.80 -10.59
N TYR A 640 17.70 -10.14 -11.32
CA TYR A 640 18.19 -10.47 -12.64
C TYR A 640 19.68 -10.78 -12.60
N ARG A 641 20.15 -11.55 -11.62
CA ARG A 641 21.57 -11.90 -11.52
C ARG A 641 22.02 -12.75 -12.71
N TYR A 642 22.22 -12.10 -13.85
CA TYR A 642 22.86 -12.59 -15.04
C TYR A 642 24.34 -12.69 -14.73
N ASN A 643 24.95 -13.79 -15.16
CA ASN A 643 26.39 -13.86 -15.11
C ASN A 643 26.88 -12.87 -16.16
N ILE A 644 27.59 -11.81 -15.76
CA ILE A 644 28.11 -10.79 -16.69
C ILE A 644 29.00 -11.37 -17.81
N CYS A 645 29.38 -12.65 -17.68
CA CYS A 645 30.17 -13.41 -18.64
C CYS A 645 29.33 -14.38 -19.50
N ASP A 646 28.01 -14.41 -19.34
CA ASP A 646 27.03 -15.18 -20.12
C ASP A 646 26.42 -14.22 -21.14
N PHE A 647 27.09 -14.07 -22.28
CA PHE A 647 26.78 -13.04 -23.27
C PHE A 647 25.58 -13.42 -24.15
N ASN A 648 25.23 -14.70 -24.18
CA ASN A 648 24.13 -15.22 -24.96
C ASN A 648 22.87 -15.55 -24.12
N ASP A 649 22.90 -15.22 -22.82
CA ASP A 649 21.84 -15.42 -21.82
C ASP A 649 21.31 -16.87 -21.76
N ASP A 650 22.15 -17.88 -22.01
CA ASP A 650 21.75 -19.30 -22.01
C ASP A 650 21.80 -19.95 -20.62
N GLY A 651 22.24 -19.20 -19.60
CA GLY A 651 22.38 -19.64 -18.22
C GLY A 651 23.70 -20.35 -17.93
N THR A 652 24.65 -20.35 -18.87
CA THR A 652 25.97 -20.97 -18.73
C THR A 652 27.09 -20.13 -19.34
N VAL A 653 28.13 -19.83 -18.55
CA VAL A 653 29.35 -19.20 -19.11
C VAL A 653 30.19 -20.27 -19.79
N SER A 654 30.21 -20.24 -21.11
CA SER A 654 30.70 -21.32 -21.95
C SER A 654 31.80 -20.86 -22.94
N LEU A 655 32.26 -21.79 -23.78
CA LEU A 655 33.17 -21.48 -24.88
C LEU A 655 32.51 -20.60 -25.96
N VAL A 656 31.17 -20.54 -26.01
CA VAL A 656 30.42 -19.66 -26.92
C VAL A 656 30.58 -18.21 -26.48
N ASP A 657 30.39 -17.94 -25.19
CA ASP A 657 30.58 -16.63 -24.57
C ASP A 657 32.03 -16.16 -24.66
N PHE A 658 32.97 -17.10 -24.54
CA PHE A 658 34.39 -16.78 -24.73
C PHE A 658 34.71 -16.37 -26.18
N ALA A 659 34.05 -16.98 -27.15
CA ALA A 659 34.21 -16.62 -28.56
C ALA A 659 33.62 -15.23 -28.82
N GLU A 660 32.51 -14.87 -28.18
CA GLU A 660 31.92 -13.53 -28.24
C GLU A 660 32.83 -12.47 -27.60
N LEU A 661 33.34 -12.73 -26.39
CA LEU A 661 34.35 -11.88 -25.75
C LEU A 661 35.58 -11.68 -26.65
N ALA A 662 36.11 -12.76 -27.22
CA ALA A 662 37.30 -12.72 -28.06
C ALA A 662 37.07 -12.01 -29.40
N ASN A 663 35.89 -12.14 -30.00
CA ASN A 663 35.51 -11.40 -31.21
C ASN A 663 35.41 -9.91 -30.93
N ASN A 664 34.82 -9.53 -29.79
CA ASN A 664 34.68 -8.15 -29.35
C ASN A 664 36.01 -7.52 -28.92
N TRP A 665 36.95 -8.32 -28.40
CA TRP A 665 38.30 -7.85 -28.06
C TRP A 665 39.15 -7.48 -29.28
N LEU A 666 38.87 -8.07 -30.46
CA LEU A 666 39.60 -7.83 -31.70
C LEU A 666 38.96 -6.75 -32.59
N GLY A 667 37.75 -6.31 -32.28
CA GLY A 667 37.04 -5.20 -32.95
C GLY A 667 37.17 -3.91 -32.12
N ALA A 668 37.85 -2.90 -32.68
CA ALA A 668 38.12 -1.59 -32.08
C ALA A 668 37.11 -1.06 -31.03
N GLY A 669 37.50 -1.07 -29.76
CA GLY A 669 37.58 0.14 -28.93
C GLY A 669 36.38 0.57 -28.08
N ASP A 670 35.13 0.42 -28.52
CA ASP A 670 33.99 1.14 -27.89
C ASP A 670 32.81 0.24 -27.48
N ASN A 671 33.04 -1.07 -27.26
CA ASN A 671 31.95 -2.02 -27.01
C ASN A 671 31.66 -2.20 -25.50
N ILE A 672 30.64 -1.51 -25.01
CA ILE A 672 30.22 -1.38 -23.59
C ILE A 672 29.98 -2.74 -22.91
N TRP A 673 29.60 -3.77 -23.67
CA TRP A 673 29.24 -5.07 -23.10
C TRP A 673 30.44 -5.98 -22.77
N ALA A 674 31.61 -5.75 -23.37
CA ALA A 674 32.81 -6.56 -23.13
C ALA A 674 33.70 -5.97 -22.02
N ASP A 675 33.38 -4.77 -21.53
CA ASP A 675 34.01 -4.13 -20.39
C ASP A 675 33.30 -4.60 -19.11
N LEU A 676 33.76 -5.74 -18.59
CA LEU A 676 33.13 -6.43 -17.47
C LEU A 676 33.35 -5.73 -16.13
N ASN A 677 34.20 -4.71 -16.09
CA ASN A 677 34.48 -3.92 -14.89
C ASN A 677 34.07 -2.44 -15.02
N ASN A 678 33.60 -2.03 -16.21
CA ASN A 678 33.07 -0.72 -16.54
C ASN A 678 34.09 0.43 -16.36
N ASP A 679 35.38 0.18 -16.65
CA ASP A 679 36.47 1.17 -16.61
C ASP A 679 36.71 1.91 -17.94
N GLY A 680 35.91 1.60 -18.95
CA GLY A 680 35.99 2.13 -20.31
C GLY A 680 37.03 1.43 -21.19
N LEU A 681 37.64 0.32 -20.76
CA LEU A 681 38.69 -0.38 -21.50
C LEU A 681 38.53 -1.91 -21.44
N VAL A 682 38.21 -2.55 -22.56
CA VAL A 682 38.25 -4.02 -22.66
C VAL A 682 39.70 -4.53 -22.63
N ASN A 683 40.11 -5.09 -21.50
CA ASN A 683 41.51 -5.41 -21.23
C ASN A 683 41.69 -6.76 -20.50
N ILE A 684 42.92 -7.02 -20.03
CA ILE A 684 43.27 -8.30 -19.39
C ILE A 684 42.54 -8.53 -18.05
N ILE A 685 42.02 -7.47 -17.43
CA ILE A 685 41.20 -7.52 -16.22
C ILE A 685 39.83 -8.13 -16.55
N ASP A 686 39.21 -7.76 -17.67
CA ASP A 686 37.94 -8.34 -18.12
C ASP A 686 38.10 -9.82 -18.48
N LEU A 687 39.22 -10.17 -19.13
CA LEU A 687 39.55 -11.58 -19.36
C LEU A 687 39.71 -12.37 -18.06
N HIS A 688 40.23 -11.72 -17.01
CA HIS A 688 40.37 -12.34 -15.69
C HIS A 688 39.01 -12.57 -15.03
N ILE A 689 38.10 -11.59 -15.13
CA ILE A 689 36.71 -11.68 -14.66
C ILE A 689 35.97 -12.79 -15.40
N PHE A 690 36.11 -12.87 -16.72
CA PHE A 690 35.52 -13.92 -17.54
C PHE A 690 36.00 -15.31 -17.12
N LYS A 691 37.32 -15.48 -16.94
CA LYS A 691 37.91 -16.75 -16.50
C LYS A 691 37.39 -17.20 -15.13
N MET A 692 37.15 -16.27 -14.20
CA MET A 692 36.62 -16.59 -12.87
C MET A 692 35.21 -17.16 -12.92
N ASN A 693 34.45 -16.83 -13.98
CA ASN A 693 33.06 -17.23 -14.15
C ASN A 693 32.85 -18.39 -15.13
N PHE A 694 33.92 -18.85 -15.78
CA PHE A 694 33.89 -19.90 -16.80
C PHE A 694 33.41 -21.25 -16.25
N LEU A 695 32.41 -21.86 -16.89
CA LEU A 695 31.72 -23.11 -16.51
C LEU A 695 30.87 -23.06 -15.23
N ILE A 696 30.55 -21.86 -14.72
CA ILE A 696 29.49 -21.73 -13.71
C ILE A 696 28.14 -22.03 -14.40
N SER A 697 27.35 -22.94 -13.83
CA SER A 697 26.00 -23.28 -14.30
C SER A 697 24.97 -23.13 -13.19
N GLY A 698 23.84 -22.52 -13.52
CA GLY A 698 22.67 -22.44 -12.65
C GLY A 698 21.63 -21.45 -13.19
N PRO A 699 20.32 -21.74 -13.06
CA PRO A 699 19.29 -20.77 -13.42
C PRO A 699 19.40 -19.56 -12.48
N ALA A 700 19.47 -18.36 -13.06
CA ALA A 700 19.42 -17.11 -12.33
C ALA A 700 18.10 -17.04 -11.53
N ARG A 701 18.17 -17.35 -10.23
CA ARG A 701 17.20 -16.88 -9.24
C ARG A 701 17.96 -15.96 -8.32
N GLY A 702 17.38 -14.78 -8.07
CA GLY A 702 18.03 -13.60 -7.51
C GLY A 702 18.97 -13.84 -6.33
N GLY A 703 19.97 -12.96 -6.22
CA GLY A 703 20.98 -13.05 -5.18
C GLY A 703 21.58 -11.69 -4.83
N TRP A 704 22.09 -11.60 -3.60
CA TRP A 704 22.76 -10.41 -3.11
C TRP A 704 24.12 -10.22 -3.79
N THR A 705 24.29 -9.12 -4.53
CA THR A 705 25.53 -8.78 -5.26
C THR A 705 26.07 -7.44 -4.78
N ALA A 706 27.36 -7.35 -4.45
CA ALA A 706 28.02 -6.08 -4.18
C ALA A 706 28.55 -5.50 -5.49
N ASP A 707 28.20 -4.25 -5.78
CA ASP A 707 28.78 -3.52 -6.91
C ASP A 707 30.19 -3.02 -6.55
N LEU A 708 30.98 -2.65 -7.55
CA LEU A 708 32.35 -2.14 -7.34
C LEU A 708 32.37 -0.69 -6.85
N ILE A 709 31.28 0.05 -7.07
CA ILE A 709 31.15 1.49 -6.79
C ILE A 709 29.77 1.74 -6.17
N THR A 710 29.72 2.65 -5.20
CA THR A 710 28.47 3.12 -4.60
C THR A 710 28.05 4.42 -5.29
N SER A 711 26.77 4.53 -5.67
CA SER A 711 26.23 5.76 -6.24
C SER A 711 26.30 6.92 -5.24
N ARG A 712 26.56 8.12 -5.74
CA ARG A 712 26.44 9.37 -4.96
C ARG A 712 25.01 9.89 -4.86
N CYS A 713 24.06 9.24 -5.52
CA CYS A 713 22.64 9.47 -5.30
C CYS A 713 22.11 8.72 -4.07
N ILE A 714 22.90 7.77 -3.53
CA ILE A 714 22.58 7.10 -2.26
C ILE A 714 22.81 8.08 -1.12
N ASP A 715 21.85 8.15 -0.20
CA ASP A 715 21.84 9.07 0.95
C ASP A 715 22.06 10.54 0.58
N ALA A 716 21.53 10.97 -0.57
CA ALA A 716 21.80 12.28 -1.18
C ALA A 716 20.59 13.22 -1.21
N GLY A 717 19.39 12.68 -0.96
CA GLY A 717 18.16 13.45 -0.96
C GLY A 717 18.05 14.39 0.24
N SER A 718 16.92 15.09 0.30
CA SER A 718 16.62 16.07 1.32
C SER A 718 16.61 15.42 2.73
N PRO A 719 17.39 15.92 3.70
CA PRO A 719 17.55 15.31 5.04
C PRO A 719 16.30 15.30 5.93
N GLY A 720 15.24 16.05 5.56
CA GLY A 720 13.94 16.03 6.25
C GLY A 720 12.96 14.96 5.75
N PHE A 721 13.30 14.15 4.74
CA PHE A 721 12.41 13.09 4.26
C PHE A 721 12.53 11.82 5.13
N GLY A 722 11.39 11.18 5.41
CA GLY A 722 11.34 10.01 6.29
C GLY A 722 12.05 8.79 5.69
N LEU A 723 12.99 8.22 6.45
CA LEU A 723 13.74 7.00 6.11
C LEU A 723 12.98 5.70 6.42
N ALA A 724 11.75 5.78 6.93
CA ALA A 724 11.06 4.68 7.60
C ALA A 724 10.87 3.40 6.76
N LYS A 725 10.95 3.52 5.42
CA LYS A 725 10.89 2.37 4.53
C LYS A 725 12.25 1.95 3.98
N GLU A 726 13.26 2.82 3.97
CA GLU A 726 14.58 2.42 3.47
C GLU A 726 15.22 1.38 4.40
N PRO A 727 16.02 0.44 3.87
CA PRO A 727 16.72 -0.52 4.72
C PRO A 727 17.62 0.21 5.73
N TRP A 728 17.40 -0.03 7.02
CA TRP A 728 18.11 0.68 8.09
C TRP A 728 19.60 0.33 8.14
N ASP A 729 20.43 1.37 8.20
CA ASP A 729 21.76 1.31 8.78
C ASP A 729 22.01 2.50 9.71
N GLU A 730 22.99 2.41 10.60
CA GLU A 730 23.31 3.44 11.61
C GLU A 730 23.90 4.74 11.04
N HIS A 731 24.04 4.84 9.71
CA HIS A 731 24.65 5.95 8.97
C HIS A 731 23.71 6.60 7.95
N ASN A 732 22.59 5.94 7.57
CA ASN A 732 21.54 6.47 6.71
C ASN A 732 20.80 7.60 7.46
N LEU A 733 21.02 8.84 6.99
CA LEU A 733 20.45 10.06 7.55
C LEU A 733 19.68 10.89 6.50
N ARG A 734 19.74 10.51 5.23
CA ARG A 734 19.08 11.18 4.11
C ARG A 734 18.57 10.11 3.17
N ILE A 735 17.38 10.35 2.61
CA ILE A 735 16.77 9.47 1.63
C ILE A 735 17.63 9.33 0.36
N ASP A 736 17.56 8.19 -0.33
CA ASP A 736 18.09 8.08 -1.69
C ASP A 736 17.37 9.04 -2.65
N MET A 737 18.09 9.54 -3.67
CA MET A 737 17.43 10.25 -4.77
C MET A 737 16.80 9.24 -5.77
N GLY A 738 15.70 9.64 -6.40
CA GLY A 738 15.02 8.89 -7.46
C GLY A 738 13.80 8.11 -6.98
N ALA A 739 13.21 7.33 -7.89
CA ALA A 739 11.94 6.61 -7.69
C ALA A 739 11.90 5.64 -6.50
N PHE A 740 13.06 5.13 -6.08
CA PHE A 740 13.18 4.20 -4.95
C PHE A 740 13.56 4.90 -3.63
N GLY A 741 13.80 6.20 -3.66
CA GLY A 741 14.05 6.98 -2.45
C GLY A 741 12.89 6.86 -1.48
N GLY A 742 13.18 6.48 -0.23
CA GLY A 742 12.18 6.41 0.84
C GLY A 742 11.25 5.22 0.70
N THR A 743 11.69 4.18 -0.02
CA THR A 743 10.97 2.92 -0.20
C THR A 743 11.83 1.75 0.30
N ALA A 744 11.23 0.57 0.45
CA ALA A 744 11.94 -0.65 0.88
C ALA A 744 12.99 -1.14 -0.12
N GLU A 745 12.94 -0.59 -1.32
CA GLU A 745 13.76 -0.90 -2.46
C GLU A 745 14.98 0.03 -2.56
N ALA A 746 15.08 1.08 -1.73
CA ALA A 746 16.25 1.94 -1.60
C ALA A 746 17.54 1.13 -1.31
N ARG A 747 18.68 1.75 -1.55
CA ARG A 747 19.99 1.09 -1.48
C ARG A 747 20.78 1.63 -0.29
N THR A 748 21.45 0.75 0.43
CA THR A 748 22.28 1.15 1.58
C THR A 748 23.69 1.47 1.15
N ALA A 749 24.32 2.44 1.80
CA ALA A 749 25.72 2.76 1.57
C ALA A 749 26.66 1.92 2.44
N PRO A 750 27.96 1.76 2.10
CA PRO A 750 28.96 1.23 3.02
C PRO A 750 29.06 2.05 4.32
N ALA A 751 29.45 1.42 5.43
CA ALA A 751 29.50 2.05 6.76
C ALA A 751 30.41 3.31 6.90
N ASP A 752 31.27 3.60 5.91
CA ASP A 752 32.15 4.78 5.87
C ASP A 752 31.79 5.78 4.74
N TRP A 753 30.64 5.60 4.09
CA TRP A 753 30.18 6.36 2.91
C TRP A 753 29.23 7.50 3.29
N GLY A 754 29.25 8.58 2.50
CA GLY A 754 28.54 9.83 2.79
C GLY A 754 29.24 10.67 3.85
N LEU A 755 29.26 11.99 3.66
CA LEU A 755 29.67 12.94 4.69
C LEU A 755 28.38 13.51 5.28
N LYS A 756 28.14 13.29 6.58
CA LYS A 756 26.88 13.69 7.23
C LYS A 756 26.65 15.19 7.11
N ALA A 757 27.73 15.95 7.07
CA ALA A 757 27.72 17.39 6.93
C ALA A 757 27.95 17.96 5.53
N ASP A 758 28.05 17.10 4.52
CA ASP A 758 28.12 17.54 3.12
C ASP A 758 26.68 17.77 2.63
N LEU A 759 26.13 18.90 3.07
CA LEU A 759 24.77 19.34 2.79
C LEU A 759 24.57 19.65 1.30
N THR A 760 25.65 19.95 0.58
CA THR A 760 25.67 20.17 -0.87
C THR A 760 25.93 18.90 -1.68
N ASN A 761 26.32 17.82 -1.01
CA ASN A 761 26.63 16.49 -1.54
C ASN A 761 27.69 16.50 -2.66
N ASP A 762 28.66 17.42 -2.58
CA ASP A 762 29.72 17.57 -3.58
C ASP A 762 30.94 16.67 -3.31
N GLY A 763 30.98 16.04 -2.13
CA GLY A 763 32.05 15.18 -1.65
C GLY A 763 32.98 15.81 -0.64
N MET A 764 32.78 17.06 -0.28
CA MET A 764 33.59 17.79 0.67
C MET A 764 32.69 18.41 1.73
N VAL A 765 33.19 18.53 2.96
CA VAL A 765 32.55 19.38 3.96
C VAL A 765 33.33 20.68 3.99
N ASP A 766 32.71 21.76 3.50
CA ASP A 766 33.37 23.04 3.35
C ASP A 766 32.47 24.25 3.68
N LEU A 767 32.87 25.44 3.21
CA LEU A 767 32.17 26.68 3.51
C LEU A 767 30.80 26.77 2.82
N ALA A 768 30.58 26.02 1.74
CA ALA A 768 29.29 25.93 1.05
C ALA A 768 28.26 25.20 1.93
N ASP A 769 28.64 24.10 2.58
CA ASP A 769 27.77 23.41 3.54
C ASP A 769 27.49 24.29 4.75
N TYR A 770 28.51 25.01 5.24
CA TYR A 770 28.31 25.96 6.34
C TYR A 770 27.32 27.07 5.94
N ALA A 771 27.37 27.54 4.69
CA ALA A 771 26.43 28.54 4.19
C ALA A 771 24.99 27.98 4.10
N ALA A 772 24.83 26.72 3.67
CA ALA A 772 23.54 26.03 3.66
C ALA A 772 22.98 25.89 5.10
N LEU A 773 23.81 25.47 6.05
CA LEU A 773 23.44 25.38 7.47
C LEU A 773 22.98 26.74 8.05
N VAL A 774 23.71 27.82 7.75
CA VAL A 774 23.39 29.16 8.24
C VAL A 774 22.08 29.70 7.66
N LYS A 775 21.74 29.31 6.42
CA LYS A 775 20.48 29.72 5.76
C LYS A 775 19.24 29.22 6.50
N ASP A 776 19.36 28.07 7.16
CA ASP A 776 18.28 27.44 7.92
C ASP A 776 18.39 27.62 9.42
N TRP A 777 19.42 28.33 9.89
CA TRP A 777 19.68 28.56 11.31
C TRP A 777 18.46 29.15 12.03
N GLN A 778 18.02 28.51 13.11
CA GLN A 778 16.82 28.86 13.90
C GLN A 778 15.46 28.69 13.19
N ARG A 779 15.39 28.03 12.03
CA ARG A 779 14.10 27.61 11.44
C ARG A 779 13.48 26.46 12.26
N GLN A 780 12.16 26.32 12.19
CA GLN A 780 11.38 25.25 12.82
C GLN A 780 10.46 24.60 11.79
N GLY A 781 10.32 23.26 11.86
CA GLY A 781 9.41 22.48 11.01
C GLY A 781 9.93 21.08 10.73
N ASN A 782 9.08 20.20 10.19
CA ASN A 782 9.42 18.78 10.00
C ASN A 782 10.28 18.51 8.75
N LEU A 783 10.66 19.54 7.99
CA LEU A 783 11.36 19.44 6.71
C LEU A 783 12.45 20.52 6.61
N LEU A 784 13.47 20.42 7.47
CA LEU A 784 14.58 21.39 7.50
C LEU A 784 15.82 20.81 6.80
N PRO A 785 16.26 21.39 5.67
CA PRO A 785 17.37 20.86 4.87
C PRO A 785 18.75 20.81 5.56
N ALA A 786 18.91 21.47 6.70
CA ALA A 786 20.16 21.51 7.48
C ALA A 786 20.03 20.91 8.90
N ASP A 787 18.90 20.26 9.19
CA ASP A 787 18.64 19.53 10.44
C ASP A 787 19.17 18.10 10.30
N MET A 788 20.45 17.91 10.64
CA MET A 788 21.18 16.66 10.43
C MET A 788 20.82 15.57 11.45
N ASN A 789 20.20 15.94 12.58
CA ASN A 789 19.74 15.00 13.60
C ASN A 789 18.22 14.79 13.60
N GLN A 790 17.50 15.40 12.64
CA GLN A 790 16.07 15.26 12.41
C GLN A 790 15.21 15.60 13.65
N ASP A 791 15.61 16.60 14.45
CA ASP A 791 14.88 17.00 15.66
C ASP A 791 13.83 18.10 15.45
N GLY A 792 13.68 18.56 14.20
CA GLY A 792 12.77 19.62 13.77
C GLY A 792 13.35 21.03 13.92
N THR A 793 14.63 21.18 14.29
CA THR A 793 15.29 22.47 14.52
C THR A 793 16.76 22.49 14.09
N VAL A 794 17.15 23.44 13.22
CA VAL A 794 18.57 23.68 12.91
C VAL A 794 19.24 24.47 14.04
N ASN A 795 20.16 23.82 14.76
CA ASN A 795 20.75 24.33 15.99
C ASN A 795 22.26 24.02 16.12
N LEU A 796 22.82 24.21 17.33
CA LEU A 796 24.26 24.03 17.58
C LEU A 796 24.72 22.57 17.47
N LEU A 797 23.81 21.61 17.62
CA LEU A 797 24.09 20.19 17.45
C LEU A 797 24.36 19.87 15.98
N ASP A 798 23.61 20.47 15.05
CA ASP A 798 23.88 20.39 13.61
C ASP A 798 25.23 21.01 13.27
N LEU A 799 25.52 22.21 13.78
CA LEU A 799 26.85 22.81 13.58
C LEU A 799 27.99 21.91 14.13
N ALA A 800 27.73 21.15 15.20
CA ALA A 800 28.72 20.22 15.73
C ALA A 800 28.98 19.05 14.78
N TYR A 801 27.94 18.49 14.15
CA TYR A 801 28.10 17.50 13.07
C TYR A 801 28.91 18.08 11.91
N LEU A 802 28.62 19.33 11.51
CA LEU A 802 29.38 20.01 10.47
C LEU A 802 30.86 20.20 10.80
N CYS A 803 31.16 20.68 12.00
CA CYS A 803 32.54 20.86 12.43
C CYS A 803 33.28 19.52 12.58
N ALA A 804 32.59 18.46 13.02
CA ALA A 804 33.19 17.15 13.21
C ALA A 804 33.68 16.53 11.89
N ASP A 805 32.85 16.53 10.86
CA ASP A 805 33.23 16.00 9.55
C ASP A 805 34.26 16.90 8.85
N TRP A 806 34.12 18.23 8.98
CA TRP A 806 35.09 19.20 8.43
C TRP A 806 36.49 18.98 9.02
N LEU A 807 36.58 18.77 10.34
CA LEU A 807 37.85 18.52 11.03
C LEU A 807 38.38 17.09 10.81
N GLY A 808 37.51 16.11 10.63
CA GLY A 808 37.87 14.71 10.42
C GLY A 808 38.56 14.42 9.08
N ARG A 809 38.33 15.25 8.05
CA ARG A 809 38.80 14.96 6.67
C ARG A 809 39.59 16.08 5.99
N THR A 810 39.80 17.24 6.63
CA THR A 810 40.76 18.23 6.12
C THR A 810 42.20 17.72 6.26
N SER A 811 42.97 17.79 5.17
CA SER A 811 44.35 17.32 5.03
C SER A 811 45.38 17.96 5.97
N TRP A 812 44.95 18.81 6.91
CA TRP A 812 45.81 19.37 7.96
C TRP A 812 46.11 18.38 9.08
N HIS A 813 45.32 17.32 9.26
CA HIS A 813 45.49 16.38 10.38
C HIS A 813 46.37 15.14 10.09
N ASN A 814 46.60 14.78 8.81
CA ASN A 814 47.43 13.62 8.43
C ASN A 814 48.92 13.95 8.19
N SER A 815 49.39 15.16 8.51
CA SER A 815 50.78 15.57 8.29
C SER A 815 51.63 15.70 9.56
N TRP A 816 51.08 15.38 10.74
CA TRP A 816 51.82 15.40 12.01
C TRP A 816 51.33 14.29 12.96
N PHE A 817 51.69 13.03 12.70
CA PHE A 817 52.01 12.02 13.72
C PHE A 817 52.87 10.90 13.14
#